data_AF-A0AA39JU26-F1
#
_entry.id   AF-A0AA39JU26-F1
#
_cell.length_a   1.000
_cell.length_b   1.000
_cell.length_c   1.000
_cell.angle_alpha   90.00
_cell.angle_beta   90.00
_cell.angle_gamma   90.00
#
_symmetry.space_group_name_H-M   'P 1'
#
loop_
_entity.id
_entity.type
_entity.pdbx_description
1 polymer ?
#
loop_
_entity_poly.entity_id
_entity_poly.type
_entity_poly.pdbx_seq_one_letter_code
_entity_poly.pdbx_strand_id
1 'polypeptide(L)'
;MKDPILVTGGFGFIGSAVARRLLQEGHIVHVVDIHGPLPDHTNICTDYLIGDLRDPEVCSKVVRDCKTVLHFAANMGGMGAIHDTNDFAIYKDNHLMTLHLLSASIDAAVECFFFASSACVYPSTISSKGDISLREGDVWSKGLYPNPQGLYGFDKLNTELILSYFSHKLSIRIARFHNIFGPGGAWFNGREKAPAALLRKAFVAKHAIKPGSKARFEIWGDGSQRRSFLYIDDCVEGILALLRSDHTEPVNIGSDHAVTIKALAHLALDCAKVMPDDVSFEYQAERPLGVAARNSNNDMALKVLHPWKPRVSLEEGMRRTGVWIASQLNAVLQRADSAKVLDRLGSSTVVNLRTAVTFAILLPITSRGTESEVQCLDNLRCFADSLVRTTWRDVFLPDTETCFGIKIILAIDYDDAFLVKGNKAEAILRSFGLDVSTIICHQPRGHVCSLWRHCARTAYSDPTVSYFVLMGDDIEILDEGWMAKIHSSFISISRERCTPFGFGCVAFKDLSFPGMPTFPVVHRTHLDIFSGDVIPEIFVNQDGDPFLFQLYRRWGCSLMLEDVTLQNSLGGSGDARYAKLSTPSWSFQTLDRAVDVARQWLQVRSPNVQAKLAVDVVVPSFRVDVPLLERILALRPSPTASTMFIIIIDDPRSSAIDVLQKKYGHRVDVRIRVNASNLGASASRNRGMDESSGDWIIYLDDDIEPNPDLISHAETHIRAHPNAAGFVGNVHFPPPDSIFTSAVHLSGVTYFWNIAEKIKDDLPWGVTANLVSRRVNDGVQFDLRFPKTGGGEDIDFCARKKEMSRSGEGFYSAPDITVMHPWWSNGRRSYWRFYGWGFGDSSLIGMYPQFVSWDYAPNSPELLLCAAFISSSGTVFRQLAPFWMGLKLAVIVFLVNFLHDLYRRLWAEQFDEASMPAKLGERHLVQGSTRVIAILESTLIRMSSEAGKTVGLLKQGKWYYLGKRFDWFTGRWGDGPKRNERKNSLQRFILVVLIYIAWVNI
;
A
#
# COMPACT_ATOMS: atom_id res chain seq x y z
N MET A 1 45.02 16.01 -22.10
CA MET A 1 43.66 16.49 -21.78
C MET A 1 43.72 17.12 -20.41
N LYS A 2 43.06 18.27 -20.20
CA LYS A 2 43.01 18.91 -18.87
C LYS A 2 42.20 18.02 -17.92
N ASP A 3 42.59 17.95 -16.65
CA ASP A 3 41.97 17.06 -15.68
C ASP A 3 40.46 17.34 -15.50
N PRO A 4 39.64 16.32 -15.22
CA PRO A 4 38.20 16.49 -15.03
C PRO A 4 37.82 17.31 -13.79
N ILE A 5 36.90 18.26 -13.97
CA ILE A 5 36.42 19.17 -12.94
C ILE A 5 34.92 18.94 -12.70
N LEU A 6 34.55 18.63 -11.46
CA LEU A 6 33.16 18.59 -11.02
C LEU A 6 32.70 19.99 -10.59
N VAL A 7 31.59 20.46 -11.14
CA VAL A 7 30.92 21.71 -10.75
C VAL A 7 29.56 21.36 -10.15
N THR A 8 29.44 21.47 -8.83
CA THR A 8 28.14 21.26 -8.17
C THR A 8 27.31 22.53 -8.19
N GLY A 9 25.99 22.43 -8.33
CA GLY A 9 25.15 23.60 -8.57
C GLY A 9 25.42 24.22 -9.95
N GLY A 10 25.90 23.41 -10.90
CA GLY A 10 26.40 23.87 -12.20
C GLY A 10 25.30 24.35 -13.15
N PHE A 11 24.03 24.12 -12.84
CA PHE A 11 22.89 24.74 -13.53
C PHE A 11 22.33 25.95 -12.78
N GLY A 12 22.92 26.31 -11.64
CA GLY A 12 22.68 27.57 -10.94
C GLY A 12 23.41 28.77 -11.56
N PHE A 13 23.28 29.93 -10.93
CA PHE A 13 23.81 31.20 -11.46
C PHE A 13 25.34 31.23 -11.59
N ILE A 14 26.07 31.14 -10.47
CA ILE A 14 27.55 31.25 -10.49
C ILE A 14 28.16 29.98 -11.08
N GLY A 15 27.66 28.80 -10.68
CA GLY A 15 28.15 27.51 -11.15
C GLY A 15 28.11 27.38 -12.66
N SER A 16 27.02 27.79 -13.32
CA SER A 16 26.92 27.73 -14.79
C SER A 16 27.85 28.70 -15.51
N ALA A 17 28.09 29.89 -14.94
CA ALA A 17 29.03 30.86 -15.51
C ALA A 17 30.48 30.35 -15.44
N VAL A 18 30.85 29.74 -14.31
CA VAL A 18 32.17 29.11 -14.12
C VAL A 18 32.32 27.88 -15.02
N ALA A 19 31.32 26.99 -15.06
CA ALA A 19 31.33 25.80 -15.90
C ALA A 19 31.51 26.15 -17.39
N ARG A 20 30.74 27.14 -17.88
CA ARG A 20 30.86 27.67 -19.25
C ARG A 20 32.27 28.16 -19.53
N ARG A 21 32.85 28.93 -18.62
CA ARG A 21 34.20 29.48 -18.81
C ARG A 21 35.28 28.40 -18.77
N LEU A 22 35.18 27.42 -17.88
CA LEU A 22 36.10 26.28 -17.83
C LEU A 22 36.03 25.45 -19.11
N LEU A 23 34.82 25.20 -19.62
CA LEU A 23 34.62 24.49 -20.88
C LEU A 23 35.24 25.27 -22.07
N GLN A 24 35.07 26.60 -22.10
CA GLN A 24 35.70 27.47 -23.11
C GLN A 24 37.23 27.45 -23.04
N GLU A 25 37.81 27.26 -21.84
CA GLU A 25 39.25 27.07 -21.65
C GLU A 25 39.72 25.63 -21.98
N GLY A 26 38.81 24.74 -22.42
CA GLY A 26 39.12 23.37 -22.86
C GLY A 26 39.24 22.35 -21.73
N HIS A 27 38.66 22.62 -20.55
CA HIS A 27 38.56 21.64 -19.47
C HIS A 27 37.44 20.63 -19.72
N ILE A 28 37.57 19.43 -19.16
CA ILE A 28 36.47 18.46 -19.05
C ILE A 28 35.65 18.86 -17.83
N VAL A 29 34.37 19.18 -18.03
CA VAL A 29 33.50 19.73 -16.98
C VAL A 29 32.32 18.80 -16.76
N HIS A 30 32.23 18.23 -15.56
CA HIS A 30 31.11 17.43 -15.10
C HIS A 30 30.20 18.31 -14.23
N VAL A 31 28.89 18.31 -14.48
CA VAL A 31 27.94 19.10 -13.66
C VAL A 31 27.05 18.17 -12.83
N VAL A 32 26.81 18.54 -11.57
CA VAL A 32 25.74 17.94 -10.76
C VAL A 32 24.84 19.03 -10.20
N ASP A 33 23.53 18.81 -10.30
CA ASP A 33 22.51 19.70 -9.78
C ASP A 33 21.22 18.90 -9.50
N ILE A 34 20.34 19.42 -8.65
CA ILE A 34 19.04 18.80 -8.37
C ILE A 34 18.03 19.08 -9.51
N HIS A 35 18.34 20.04 -10.37
CA HIS A 35 17.55 20.39 -11.55
C HIS A 35 18.31 20.13 -12.85
N GLY A 36 17.60 19.92 -13.95
CA GLY A 36 18.21 19.82 -15.29
C GLY A 36 18.64 21.18 -15.86
N PRO A 37 19.29 21.20 -17.03
CA PRO A 37 19.70 22.43 -17.69
C PRO A 37 18.48 23.32 -18.04
N LEU A 38 18.58 24.61 -17.73
CA LEU A 38 17.64 25.62 -18.25
C LEU A 38 17.91 25.87 -19.75
N PRO A 39 16.93 26.39 -20.52
CA PRO A 39 17.09 26.68 -21.94
C PRO A 39 18.32 27.56 -22.29
N ASP A 40 18.73 28.45 -21.39
CA ASP A 40 19.88 29.34 -21.55
C ASP A 40 21.25 28.68 -21.21
N HIS A 41 21.25 27.41 -20.78
CA HIS A 41 22.42 26.61 -20.40
C HIS A 41 22.85 25.62 -21.49
N THR A 42 22.81 26.03 -22.76
CA THR A 42 23.38 25.22 -23.84
C THR A 42 24.91 25.23 -23.77
N ASN A 43 25.53 24.05 -23.88
CA ASN A 43 26.98 23.88 -23.98
C ASN A 43 27.81 24.48 -22.82
N ILE A 44 27.50 24.08 -21.57
CA ILE A 44 28.25 24.52 -20.38
C ILE A 44 29.04 23.39 -19.68
N CYS A 45 28.86 22.14 -20.10
CA CYS A 45 29.51 20.96 -19.52
C CYS A 45 29.75 19.88 -20.58
N THR A 46 30.64 18.94 -20.28
CA THR A 46 30.91 17.73 -21.07
C THR A 46 29.83 16.68 -20.81
N ASP A 47 29.42 16.51 -19.56
CA ASP A 47 28.28 15.72 -19.14
C ASP A 47 27.65 16.29 -17.85
N TYR A 48 26.54 15.69 -17.41
CA TYR A 48 25.91 16.05 -16.14
C TYR A 48 25.15 14.88 -15.50
N LEU A 49 24.96 14.98 -14.18
CA LEU A 49 24.05 14.13 -13.40
C LEU A 49 22.98 15.01 -12.72
N ILE A 50 21.72 14.64 -12.87
CA ILE A 50 20.64 15.19 -12.03
C ILE A 50 20.58 14.34 -10.76
N GLY A 51 20.86 14.93 -9.61
CA GLY A 51 20.94 14.22 -8.34
C GLY A 51 20.97 15.15 -7.14
N ASP A 52 20.45 14.68 -6.02
CA ASP A 52 20.44 15.40 -4.74
C ASP A 52 21.72 15.10 -3.97
N LEU A 53 22.55 16.12 -3.71
CA LEU A 53 23.82 15.96 -2.99
C LEU A 53 23.64 15.69 -1.49
N ARG A 54 22.40 15.78 -0.97
CA ARG A 54 22.09 15.28 0.38
C ARG A 54 22.11 13.76 0.44
N ASP A 55 22.08 13.08 -0.71
CA ASP A 55 22.29 11.64 -0.80
C ASP A 55 23.80 11.32 -0.93
N PRO A 56 24.39 10.55 0.01
CA PRO A 56 25.80 10.17 -0.04
C PRO A 56 26.15 9.30 -1.26
N GLU A 57 25.22 8.51 -1.80
CA GLU A 57 25.47 7.69 -2.99
C GLU A 57 25.63 8.55 -4.25
N VAL A 58 24.82 9.61 -4.36
CA VAL A 58 24.95 10.61 -5.44
C VAL A 58 26.33 11.27 -5.35
N CYS A 59 26.72 11.75 -4.17
CA CYS A 59 28.04 12.34 -3.94
C CYS A 59 29.18 11.41 -4.36
N SER A 60 29.14 10.14 -3.92
CA SER A 60 30.14 9.13 -4.25
C SER A 60 30.24 8.84 -5.76
N LYS A 61 29.11 8.91 -6.47
CA LYS A 61 29.05 8.69 -7.91
C LYS A 61 29.64 9.86 -8.70
N VAL A 62 29.33 11.10 -8.33
CA VAL A 62 29.70 12.29 -9.12
C VAL A 62 31.15 12.72 -8.96
N VAL A 63 31.78 12.40 -7.82
CA VAL A 63 33.20 12.72 -7.61
C VAL A 63 34.15 11.73 -8.30
N ARG A 64 33.62 10.60 -8.81
CA ARG A 64 34.44 9.56 -9.44
C ARG A 64 35.21 10.15 -10.62
N ASP A 65 36.50 9.84 -10.69
CA ASP A 65 37.42 10.28 -11.75
C ASP A 65 37.65 11.80 -11.85
N CYS A 66 37.20 12.59 -10.86
CA CYS A 66 37.42 14.04 -10.81
C CYS A 66 38.67 14.39 -9.98
N LYS A 67 39.46 15.35 -10.47
CA LYS A 67 40.62 15.89 -9.74
C LYS A 67 40.31 17.17 -8.99
N THR A 68 39.32 17.93 -9.46
CA THR A 68 38.91 19.19 -8.83
C THR A 68 37.41 19.19 -8.62
N VAL A 69 36.97 19.62 -7.43
CA VAL A 69 35.55 19.83 -7.10
C VAL A 69 35.32 21.31 -6.81
N LEU A 70 34.39 21.92 -7.54
CA LEU A 70 33.93 23.29 -7.31
C LEU A 70 32.50 23.25 -6.73
N HIS A 71 32.40 23.49 -5.43
CA HIS A 71 31.16 23.34 -4.68
C HIS A 71 30.35 24.65 -4.66
N PHE A 72 29.40 24.81 -5.59
CA PHE A 72 28.44 25.93 -5.60
C PHE A 72 27.02 25.53 -5.17
N ALA A 73 26.71 24.24 -5.10
CA ALA A 73 25.41 23.74 -4.68
C ALA A 73 25.08 24.21 -3.26
N ALA A 74 23.98 24.92 -3.10
CA ALA A 74 23.46 25.37 -1.81
C ALA A 74 21.98 25.73 -1.96
N ASN A 75 21.20 25.49 -0.91
CA ASN A 75 19.89 26.11 -0.74
C ASN A 75 20.12 27.61 -0.42
N MET A 76 19.98 28.45 -1.43
CA MET A 76 20.42 29.85 -1.41
C MET A 76 19.33 30.81 -1.95
N GLY A 77 19.43 32.09 -1.59
CA GLY A 77 18.64 33.18 -2.18
C GLY A 77 19.00 34.56 -1.63
N GLY A 78 18.17 35.57 -1.92
CA GLY A 78 18.22 36.86 -1.23
C GLY A 78 17.54 36.81 0.15
N MET A 79 17.25 37.98 0.72
CA MET A 79 16.54 38.10 2.00
C MET A 79 15.11 37.53 1.97
N GLY A 80 14.53 37.33 0.78
CA GLY A 80 13.26 36.63 0.62
C GLY A 80 13.34 35.13 0.90
N ALA A 81 14.53 34.53 0.91
CA ALA A 81 14.74 33.12 1.22
C ALA A 81 15.61 32.89 2.47
N ILE A 82 16.56 33.79 2.76
CA ILE A 82 17.46 33.70 3.92
C ILE A 82 16.89 34.56 5.05
N HIS A 83 16.01 33.95 5.84
CA HIS A 83 15.38 34.54 7.02
C HIS A 83 15.02 33.45 8.02
N ASP A 84 14.72 33.86 9.25
CA ASP A 84 14.64 33.02 10.45
C ASP A 84 13.74 31.77 10.30
N THR A 85 12.67 31.82 9.50
CA THR A 85 11.78 30.66 9.33
C THR A 85 12.39 29.53 8.49
N ASN A 86 13.42 29.84 7.69
CA ASN A 86 14.14 28.90 6.82
C ASN A 86 15.52 28.51 7.35
N ASP A 87 15.99 29.18 8.39
CA ASP A 87 17.39 29.12 8.86
C ASP A 87 17.87 27.69 9.07
N PHE A 88 17.10 26.85 9.78
CA PHE A 88 17.51 25.47 10.06
C PHE A 88 17.45 24.57 8.83
N ALA A 89 16.46 24.76 7.95
CA ALA A 89 16.34 23.98 6.71
C ALA A 89 17.54 24.27 5.78
N ILE A 90 17.90 25.54 5.61
CA ILE A 90 19.07 25.96 4.84
C ILE A 90 20.35 25.39 5.45
N TYR A 91 20.54 25.52 6.76
CA TYR A 91 21.71 24.99 7.45
C TYR A 91 21.84 23.49 7.25
N LYS A 92 20.78 22.73 7.52
CA LYS A 92 20.78 21.27 7.38
C LYS A 92 21.09 20.83 5.95
N ASP A 93 20.39 21.38 4.96
CA ASP A 93 20.58 21.01 3.56
C ASP A 93 22.01 21.29 3.09
N ASN A 94 22.51 22.51 3.33
CA ASN A 94 23.86 22.91 2.90
C ASN A 94 24.95 22.10 3.62
N HIS A 95 24.77 21.88 4.92
CA HIS A 95 25.73 21.14 5.73
C HIS A 95 25.80 19.67 5.30
N LEU A 96 24.67 19.01 5.06
CA LEU A 96 24.62 17.63 4.57
C LEU A 96 25.28 17.50 3.19
N MET A 97 24.94 18.38 2.24
CA MET A 97 25.56 18.39 0.91
C MET A 97 27.09 18.54 1.02
N THR A 98 27.56 19.46 1.86
CA THR A 98 28.99 19.71 2.07
C THR A 98 29.68 18.49 2.68
N LEU A 99 29.14 17.91 3.75
CA LEU A 99 29.76 16.79 4.45
C LEU A 99 29.86 15.55 3.57
N HIS A 100 28.77 15.19 2.87
CA HIS A 100 28.77 14.04 1.97
C HIS A 100 29.73 14.25 0.80
N LEU A 101 29.74 15.43 0.19
CA LEU A 101 30.63 15.73 -0.93
C LEU A 101 32.10 15.76 -0.49
N LEU A 102 32.40 16.33 0.68
CA LEU A 102 33.75 16.34 1.23
C LEU A 102 34.25 14.92 1.54
N SER A 103 33.41 14.10 2.20
CA SER A 103 33.74 12.69 2.46
C SER A 103 34.04 11.95 1.16
N ALA A 104 33.14 12.05 0.18
CA ALA A 104 33.31 11.41 -1.12
C ALA A 104 34.57 11.92 -1.85
N SER A 105 34.89 13.22 -1.74
CA SER A 105 36.08 13.81 -2.35
C SER A 105 37.38 13.28 -1.73
N ILE A 106 37.40 13.07 -0.41
CA ILE A 106 38.53 12.46 0.29
C ILE A 106 38.71 11.00 -0.15
N ASP A 107 37.62 10.23 -0.19
CA ASP A 107 37.65 8.81 -0.57
C ASP A 107 38.07 8.62 -2.03
N ALA A 108 37.67 9.53 -2.91
CA ALA A 108 38.04 9.54 -4.33
C ALA A 108 39.41 10.17 -4.63
N ALA A 109 40.14 10.62 -3.60
CA ALA A 109 41.44 11.30 -3.74
C ALA A 109 41.40 12.51 -4.71
N VAL A 110 40.36 13.34 -4.58
CA VAL A 110 40.29 14.67 -5.22
C VAL A 110 41.52 15.48 -4.78
N GLU A 111 42.07 16.31 -5.67
CA GLU A 111 43.28 17.10 -5.38
C GLU A 111 42.94 18.53 -4.92
N CYS A 112 41.91 19.13 -5.51
CA CYS A 112 41.50 20.50 -5.21
C CYS A 112 40.00 20.59 -4.89
N PHE A 113 39.67 21.28 -3.79
CA PHE A 113 38.29 21.53 -3.37
C PHE A 113 38.06 23.04 -3.21
N PHE A 114 37.23 23.60 -4.08
CA PHE A 114 36.80 25.00 -4.00
C PHE A 114 35.45 25.11 -3.33
N PHE A 115 35.32 26.06 -2.41
CA PHE A 115 34.09 26.35 -1.70
C PHE A 115 33.59 27.77 -1.91
N ALA A 116 32.33 27.88 -2.35
CA ALA A 116 31.59 29.12 -2.45
C ALA A 116 31.07 29.56 -1.06
N SER A 117 31.88 30.37 -0.36
CA SER A 117 31.48 31.04 0.87
C SER A 117 30.76 32.38 0.59
N SER A 118 30.48 33.17 1.63
CA SER A 118 29.62 34.34 1.58
C SER A 118 30.06 35.43 2.54
N ALA A 119 29.82 36.69 2.19
CA ALA A 119 29.92 37.83 3.12
C ALA A 119 28.97 37.73 4.35
N CYS A 120 28.05 36.75 4.39
CA CYS A 120 27.22 36.48 5.55
C CYS A 120 27.98 35.88 6.75
N VAL A 121 29.22 35.40 6.55
CA VAL A 121 30.10 34.91 7.63
C VAL A 121 30.55 36.03 8.57
N TYR A 122 30.54 37.28 8.11
CA TYR A 122 30.97 38.41 8.90
C TYR A 122 29.97 38.76 10.01
N PRO A 123 30.46 39.13 11.22
CA PRO A 123 29.61 39.43 12.35
C PRO A 123 28.53 40.46 12.04
N SER A 124 27.30 40.17 12.45
CA SER A 124 26.17 41.10 12.33
C SER A 124 26.38 42.38 13.17
N THR A 125 27.14 42.27 14.26
CA THR A 125 27.43 43.33 15.24
C THR A 125 28.39 44.42 14.73
N ILE A 126 29.19 44.14 13.70
CA ILE A 126 30.10 45.12 13.10
C ILE A 126 29.33 46.15 12.24
N SER A 127 28.09 45.83 11.86
CA SER A 127 27.21 46.65 11.01
C SER A 127 26.62 47.88 11.73
N SER A 128 27.41 48.94 11.91
CA SER A 128 26.93 50.29 12.26
C SER A 128 26.28 51.03 11.06
N LYS A 129 25.71 52.22 11.30
CA LYS A 129 25.04 53.05 10.26
C LYS A 129 25.99 53.67 9.21
N GLY A 130 27.30 53.41 9.27
CA GLY A 130 28.33 53.93 8.34
C GLY A 130 28.75 52.94 7.25
N ASP A 131 29.66 53.36 6.36
CA ASP A 131 30.29 52.45 5.40
C ASP A 131 31.32 51.56 6.12
N ILE A 132 31.27 50.25 5.87
CA ILE A 132 32.05 49.24 6.59
C ILE A 132 32.70 48.34 5.57
N SER A 133 34.01 48.53 5.39
CA SER A 133 34.86 47.66 4.58
C SER A 133 35.32 46.48 5.43
N LEU A 134 34.89 45.27 5.07
CA LEU A 134 35.13 44.04 5.83
C LEU A 134 36.35 43.30 5.30
N ARG A 135 37.38 43.17 6.14
CA ARG A 135 38.59 42.38 5.90
C ARG A 135 38.38 40.94 6.33
N GLU A 136 39.10 39.99 5.74
CA GLU A 136 38.97 38.56 5.99
C GLU A 136 39.07 38.19 7.48
N GLY A 137 39.97 38.85 8.22
CA GLY A 137 40.16 38.67 9.67
C GLY A 137 39.02 39.21 10.53
N ASP A 138 38.14 40.08 10.01
CA ASP A 138 37.06 40.70 10.79
C ASP A 138 36.01 39.69 11.25
N VAL A 139 35.96 38.49 10.66
CA VAL A 139 35.13 37.35 11.12
C VAL A 139 35.35 37.06 12.60
N TRP A 140 36.58 37.28 13.08
CA TRP A 140 37.02 36.98 14.44
C TRP A 140 37.02 38.21 15.36
N SER A 141 36.63 39.38 14.86
CA SER A 141 36.71 40.62 15.64
C SER A 141 35.48 40.77 16.55
N LYS A 142 35.72 40.86 17.88
CA LYS A 142 34.77 41.18 18.97
C LYS A 142 33.87 40.05 19.52
N GLY A 143 34.48 39.00 20.09
CA GLY A 143 33.79 38.06 20.99
C GLY A 143 34.61 36.80 21.27
N LEU A 144 34.15 35.95 22.20
CA LEU A 144 34.68 34.58 22.37
C LEU A 144 34.29 33.65 21.19
N TYR A 145 33.23 34.00 20.45
CA TYR A 145 32.68 33.20 19.33
C TYR A 145 32.20 34.11 18.18
N PRO A 146 32.37 33.72 16.91
CA PRO A 146 31.84 34.45 15.75
C PRO A 146 30.31 34.56 15.77
N ASN A 147 29.75 35.69 15.34
CA ASN A 147 28.31 35.95 15.29
C ASN A 147 27.81 36.27 13.86
N PRO A 148 27.88 35.30 12.92
CA PRO A 148 27.49 35.49 11.53
C PRO A 148 25.99 35.80 11.36
N GLN A 149 25.58 36.21 10.16
CA GLN A 149 24.17 36.52 9.89
C GLN A 149 23.34 35.24 9.72
N GLY A 150 22.58 34.88 10.76
CA GLY A 150 21.67 33.74 10.76
C GLY A 150 22.39 32.39 10.58
N LEU A 151 21.62 31.32 10.47
CA LEU A 151 22.20 29.98 10.29
C LEU A 151 22.82 29.76 8.90
N TYR A 152 22.41 30.50 7.87
CA TYR A 152 23.11 30.47 6.57
C TYR A 152 24.55 30.99 6.66
N GLY A 153 24.76 32.13 7.34
CA GLY A 153 26.11 32.66 7.56
C GLY A 153 26.95 31.72 8.43
N PHE A 154 26.31 31.08 9.42
CA PHE A 154 26.95 30.10 10.27
C PHE A 154 27.34 28.81 9.53
N ASP A 155 26.48 28.26 8.66
CA ASP A 155 26.79 27.13 7.78
C ASP A 155 28.05 27.38 6.93
N LYS A 156 28.10 28.55 6.28
CA LYS A 156 29.27 28.94 5.48
C LYS A 156 30.54 29.01 6.33
N LEU A 157 30.48 29.65 7.50
CA LEU A 157 31.63 29.75 8.40
C LEU A 157 32.06 28.39 8.97
N ASN A 158 31.10 27.56 9.38
CA ASN A 158 31.34 26.21 9.86
C ASN A 158 32.03 25.36 8.78
N THR A 159 31.58 25.48 7.53
CA THR A 159 32.20 24.81 6.39
C THR A 159 33.63 25.29 6.13
N GLU A 160 33.89 26.60 6.19
CA GLU A 160 35.27 27.13 6.09
C GLU A 160 36.18 26.48 7.15
N LEU A 161 35.70 26.37 8.38
CA LEU A 161 36.44 25.74 9.48
C LEU A 161 36.69 24.26 9.23
N ILE A 162 35.64 23.50 8.89
CA ILE A 162 35.76 22.07 8.60
C ILE A 162 36.78 21.83 7.48
N LEU A 163 36.69 22.57 6.37
CA LEU A 163 37.62 22.43 5.25
C LEU A 163 39.06 22.71 5.65
N SER A 164 39.30 23.67 6.57
CA SER A 164 40.67 23.96 7.04
C SER A 164 41.34 22.76 7.73
N TYR A 165 40.57 21.93 8.45
CA TYR A 165 41.09 20.68 9.04
C TYR A 165 41.49 19.62 8.00
N PHE A 166 40.97 19.71 6.78
CA PHE A 166 41.28 18.79 5.68
C PHE A 166 42.28 19.36 4.66
N SER A 167 42.87 20.53 4.93
CA SER A 167 43.91 21.15 4.09
C SER A 167 45.16 20.28 3.89
N HIS A 168 45.40 19.31 4.77
CA HIS A 168 46.47 18.32 4.62
C HIS A 168 46.15 17.17 3.64
N LYS A 169 44.86 16.98 3.28
CA LYS A 169 44.40 15.96 2.32
C LYS A 169 44.04 16.54 0.96
N LEU A 170 43.57 17.79 0.93
CA LEU A 170 43.03 18.47 -0.24
C LEU A 170 43.61 19.88 -0.34
N SER A 171 43.87 20.36 -1.55
CA SER A 171 44.14 21.76 -1.80
C SER A 171 42.83 22.56 -1.70
N ILE A 172 42.66 23.32 -0.62
CA ILE A 172 41.42 24.06 -0.36
C ILE A 172 41.49 25.46 -0.97
N ARG A 173 40.39 25.92 -1.59
CA ARG A 173 40.21 27.30 -2.08
C ARG A 173 38.87 27.84 -1.60
N ILE A 174 38.85 28.97 -0.88
CA ILE A 174 37.62 29.53 -0.30
C ILE A 174 37.43 30.97 -0.79
N ALA A 175 36.30 31.22 -1.45
CA ALA A 175 35.90 32.55 -1.90
C ALA A 175 34.69 33.06 -1.11
N ARG A 176 34.83 34.21 -0.45
CA ARG A 176 33.72 34.90 0.23
C ARG A 176 33.07 35.89 -0.71
N PHE A 177 31.90 35.53 -1.24
CA PHE A 177 31.20 36.35 -2.22
C PHE A 177 30.41 37.52 -1.61
N HIS A 178 30.57 38.71 -2.18
CA HIS A 178 29.79 39.91 -1.83
C HIS A 178 28.77 40.23 -2.94
N ASN A 179 27.52 39.82 -2.72
CA ASN A 179 26.35 40.06 -3.58
C ASN A 179 26.63 40.02 -5.10
N ILE A 180 27.01 38.83 -5.59
CA ILE A 180 27.18 38.62 -7.03
C ILE A 180 25.85 38.83 -7.76
N PHE A 181 25.87 39.56 -8.87
CA PHE A 181 24.71 39.82 -9.73
C PHE A 181 25.10 39.85 -11.21
N GLY A 182 24.13 39.63 -12.10
CA GLY A 182 24.38 39.53 -13.53
C GLY A 182 23.32 38.71 -14.28
N PRO A 183 23.43 38.61 -15.61
CA PRO A 183 22.61 37.71 -16.43
C PRO A 183 22.68 36.25 -15.96
N GLY A 184 21.54 35.55 -15.93
CA GLY A 184 21.43 34.18 -15.43
C GLY A 184 21.16 34.06 -13.92
N GLY A 185 21.17 35.18 -13.19
CA GLY A 185 20.78 35.21 -11.78
C GLY A 185 19.28 35.03 -11.58
N ALA A 186 18.88 34.44 -10.44
CA ALA A 186 17.49 34.40 -10.03
C ALA A 186 16.92 35.84 -9.99
N TRP A 187 15.83 36.08 -10.72
CA TRP A 187 15.23 37.40 -10.88
C TRP A 187 13.77 37.50 -10.44
N PHE A 188 13.13 36.40 -10.05
CA PHE A 188 11.76 36.33 -9.53
C PHE A 188 11.55 35.08 -8.63
N ASN A 189 10.36 34.95 -8.02
CA ASN A 189 9.96 33.86 -7.11
C ASN A 189 10.63 33.85 -5.72
N GLY A 190 11.15 34.99 -5.24
CA GLY A 190 11.58 35.20 -3.86
C GLY A 190 13.02 34.78 -3.52
N ARG A 191 13.71 34.10 -4.44
CA ARG A 191 15.15 33.78 -4.30
C ARG A 191 16.06 34.87 -4.85
N GLU A 192 15.53 35.86 -5.58
CA GLU A 192 16.34 36.92 -6.19
C GLU A 192 17.03 37.83 -5.17
N LYS A 193 18.13 38.47 -5.59
CA LYS A 193 18.80 39.53 -4.83
C LYS A 193 18.35 40.92 -5.29
N ALA A 194 18.69 41.94 -4.50
CA ALA A 194 18.23 43.32 -4.71
C ALA A 194 18.45 43.88 -6.14
N PRO A 195 19.62 43.69 -6.81
CA PRO A 195 19.80 44.21 -8.18
C PRO A 195 18.76 43.67 -9.16
N ALA A 196 18.53 42.36 -9.16
CA ALA A 196 17.58 41.72 -10.05
C ALA A 196 16.12 42.06 -9.69
N ALA A 197 15.80 42.11 -8.38
CA ALA A 197 14.48 42.50 -7.91
C ALA A 197 14.11 43.93 -8.35
N LEU A 198 15.03 44.89 -8.18
CA LEU A 198 14.80 46.29 -8.51
C LEU A 198 14.73 46.52 -10.03
N LEU A 199 15.59 45.85 -10.81
CA LEU A 199 15.51 45.88 -12.27
C LEU A 199 14.17 45.30 -12.75
N ARG A 200 13.76 44.13 -12.23
CA ARG A 200 12.45 43.55 -12.55
C ARG A 200 11.33 44.54 -12.26
N LYS A 201 11.31 45.11 -11.06
CA LYS A 201 10.28 46.08 -10.63
C LYS A 201 10.28 47.33 -11.51
N ALA A 202 11.44 47.82 -11.95
CA ALA A 202 11.55 48.96 -12.86
C ALA A 202 10.96 48.67 -14.25
N PHE A 203 11.27 47.51 -14.81
CA PHE A 203 10.67 47.09 -16.09
C PHE A 203 9.16 46.82 -15.96
N VAL A 204 8.70 46.25 -14.85
CA VAL A 204 7.25 46.10 -14.60
C VAL A 204 6.57 47.47 -14.47
N ALA A 205 7.17 48.40 -13.72
CA ALA A 205 6.66 49.77 -13.58
C ALA A 205 6.53 50.47 -14.94
N LYS A 206 7.51 50.30 -15.83
CA LYS A 206 7.46 50.80 -17.21
C LYS A 206 6.20 50.37 -17.97
N HIS A 207 5.73 49.14 -17.78
CA HIS A 207 4.51 48.63 -18.40
C HIS A 207 3.23 49.10 -17.70
N ALA A 208 3.32 49.49 -16.42
CA ALA A 208 2.18 49.89 -15.60
C ALA A 208 1.89 51.41 -15.64
N ILE A 209 2.85 52.24 -16.04
CA ILE A 209 2.69 53.70 -16.13
C ILE A 209 1.63 54.04 -17.19
N LYS A 210 0.62 54.81 -16.79
CA LYS A 210 -0.39 55.41 -17.66
C LYS A 210 -0.40 56.93 -17.49
N PRO A 211 -0.79 57.71 -18.51
CA PRO A 211 -0.89 59.17 -18.40
C PRO A 211 -1.68 59.59 -17.15
N GLY A 212 -1.09 60.44 -16.31
CA GLY A 212 -1.72 60.94 -15.08
C GLY A 212 -1.70 59.99 -13.87
N SER A 213 -1.00 58.86 -13.94
CA SER A 213 -0.87 57.90 -12.83
C SER A 213 0.57 57.48 -12.59
N LYS A 214 0.90 57.16 -11.33
CA LYS A 214 2.22 56.64 -10.95
C LYS A 214 2.17 55.12 -10.79
N ALA A 215 3.21 54.42 -11.22
CA ALA A 215 3.34 52.99 -10.97
C ALA A 215 3.92 52.72 -9.57
N ARG A 216 3.47 51.65 -8.91
CA ARG A 216 4.03 51.21 -7.62
C ARG A 216 5.47 50.71 -7.80
N PHE A 217 6.36 51.09 -6.89
CA PHE A 217 7.73 50.59 -6.83
C PHE A 217 8.13 50.21 -5.40
N GLU A 218 8.09 48.90 -5.10
CA GLU A 218 8.33 48.37 -3.75
C GLU A 218 9.83 48.31 -3.39
N ILE A 219 10.18 48.87 -2.24
CA ILE A 219 11.51 48.77 -1.60
C ILE A 219 11.33 48.17 -0.19
N TRP A 220 12.12 47.16 0.15
CA TRP A 220 12.16 46.63 1.52
C TRP A 220 13.03 47.51 2.41
N GLY A 221 12.50 47.88 3.58
CA GLY A 221 13.11 48.85 4.49
C GLY A 221 12.91 50.28 4.03
N ASP A 222 13.71 51.20 4.55
CA ASP A 222 13.70 52.63 4.20
C ASP A 222 14.63 52.98 3.01
N GLY A 223 15.35 51.99 2.48
CA GLY A 223 16.29 52.14 1.38
C GLY A 223 17.67 52.69 1.77
N SER A 224 17.91 52.95 3.07
CA SER A 224 19.18 53.51 3.58
C SER A 224 20.29 52.45 3.72
N GLN A 225 19.92 51.17 3.75
CA GLN A 225 20.85 50.06 3.88
C GLN A 225 21.86 50.03 2.73
N ARG A 226 23.13 49.76 3.05
CA ARG A 226 24.26 49.85 2.11
C ARG A 226 24.85 48.49 1.77
N ARG A 227 25.15 48.25 0.49
CA ARG A 227 25.79 47.02 0.00
C ARG A 227 26.70 47.33 -1.17
N SER A 228 27.78 46.58 -1.32
CA SER A 228 28.47 46.45 -2.60
C SER A 228 27.94 45.25 -3.39
N PHE A 229 28.07 45.33 -4.72
CA PHE A 229 27.59 44.33 -5.66
C PHE A 229 28.66 44.07 -6.72
N LEU A 230 29.07 42.81 -6.88
CA LEU A 230 30.07 42.44 -7.87
C LEU A 230 29.41 41.81 -9.10
N TYR A 231 29.82 42.25 -10.29
CA TYR A 231 29.30 41.69 -11.53
C TYR A 231 29.80 40.25 -11.75
N ILE A 232 28.97 39.41 -12.35
CA ILE A 232 29.23 37.97 -12.52
C ILE A 232 30.55 37.66 -13.24
N ASP A 233 30.90 38.41 -14.29
CA ASP A 233 32.14 38.16 -15.04
C ASP A 233 33.38 38.39 -14.15
N ASP A 234 33.39 39.46 -13.35
CA ASP A 234 34.50 39.74 -12.43
C ASP A 234 34.58 38.68 -11.31
N CYS A 235 33.43 38.15 -10.87
CA CYS A 235 33.39 37.03 -9.92
C CYS A 235 34.01 35.77 -10.52
N VAL A 236 33.66 35.41 -11.75
CA VAL A 236 34.24 34.25 -12.47
C VAL A 236 35.75 34.41 -12.61
N GLU A 237 36.25 35.58 -13.03
CA GLU A 237 37.69 35.83 -13.11
C GLU A 237 38.38 35.71 -11.74
N GLY A 238 37.71 36.14 -10.67
CA GLY A 238 38.26 36.05 -9.31
C GLY A 238 38.38 34.60 -8.84
N ILE A 239 37.36 33.78 -9.12
CA ILE A 239 37.36 32.34 -8.84
C ILE A 239 38.49 31.65 -9.60
N LEU A 240 38.63 31.92 -10.90
CA LEU A 240 39.69 31.32 -11.72
C LEU A 240 41.09 31.77 -11.29
N ALA A 241 41.25 33.04 -10.91
CA ALA A 241 42.51 33.52 -10.35
C ALA A 241 42.86 32.82 -9.03
N LEU A 242 41.86 32.59 -8.15
CA LEU A 242 42.06 31.87 -6.89
C LEU A 242 42.40 30.40 -7.13
N LEU A 243 41.72 29.72 -8.05
CA LEU A 243 42.01 28.34 -8.45
C LEU A 243 43.44 28.19 -9.01
N ARG A 244 43.95 29.21 -9.70
CA ARG A 244 45.33 29.21 -10.25
C ARG A 244 46.40 29.62 -9.24
N SER A 245 46.00 30.13 -8.08
CA SER A 245 46.91 30.54 -7.01
C SER A 245 47.17 29.39 -6.02
N ASP A 246 48.22 29.52 -5.21
CA ASP A 246 48.50 28.62 -4.09
C ASP A 246 47.90 29.11 -2.76
N HIS A 247 47.00 30.10 -2.79
CA HIS A 247 46.42 30.69 -1.60
C HIS A 247 45.29 29.82 -1.03
N THR A 248 45.41 29.41 0.23
CA THR A 248 44.49 28.46 0.88
C THR A 248 43.51 29.10 1.86
N GLU A 249 43.79 30.32 2.32
CA GLU A 249 42.91 31.04 3.25
C GLU A 249 41.67 31.60 2.53
N PRO A 250 40.56 31.86 3.24
CA PRO A 250 39.40 32.55 2.67
C PRO A 250 39.75 33.93 2.13
N VAL A 251 39.29 34.26 0.93
CA VAL A 251 39.52 35.57 0.28
C VAL A 251 38.21 36.23 -0.11
N ASN A 252 38.10 37.54 0.08
CA ASN A 252 36.98 38.32 -0.41
C ASN A 252 36.96 38.40 -1.95
N ILE A 253 35.84 38.03 -2.56
CA ILE A 253 35.55 38.31 -3.97
C ILE A 253 34.31 39.21 -4.01
N GLY A 254 34.57 40.51 -4.07
CA GLY A 254 33.56 41.56 -3.96
C GLY A 254 33.96 42.88 -4.61
N SER A 255 33.00 43.78 -4.79
CA SER A 255 33.26 45.18 -5.08
C SER A 255 33.54 45.92 -3.77
N ASP A 256 34.46 46.89 -3.81
CA ASP A 256 34.81 47.81 -2.73
C ASP A 256 33.98 49.11 -2.76
N HIS A 257 32.96 49.17 -3.63
CA HIS A 257 32.06 50.31 -3.76
C HIS A 257 30.65 49.98 -3.25
N ALA A 258 30.29 50.48 -2.07
CA ALA A 258 28.96 50.29 -1.49
C ALA A 258 28.00 51.44 -1.81
N VAL A 259 26.78 51.09 -2.25
CA VAL A 259 25.67 52.03 -2.51
C VAL A 259 24.48 51.75 -1.61
N THR A 260 23.60 52.74 -1.45
CA THR A 260 22.30 52.53 -0.78
C THR A 260 21.34 51.78 -1.69
N ILE A 261 20.40 51.03 -1.13
CA ILE A 261 19.33 50.39 -1.92
C ILE A 261 18.46 51.42 -2.64
N LYS A 262 18.28 52.61 -2.04
CA LYS A 262 17.65 53.75 -2.73
C LYS A 262 18.44 54.17 -3.97
N ALA A 263 19.76 54.32 -3.91
CA ALA A 263 20.58 54.66 -5.08
C ALA A 263 20.52 53.56 -6.15
N LEU A 264 20.56 52.30 -5.74
CA LEU A 264 20.40 51.16 -6.64
C LEU A 264 19.02 51.13 -7.33
N ALA A 265 17.96 51.53 -6.63
CA ALA A 265 16.62 51.64 -7.19
C ALA A 265 16.52 52.73 -8.27
N HIS A 266 17.14 53.89 -8.06
CA HIS A 266 17.22 54.94 -9.08
C HIS A 266 17.97 54.45 -10.32
N LEU A 267 19.12 53.78 -10.12
CA LEU A 267 19.88 53.19 -11.22
C LEU A 267 19.06 52.13 -11.99
N ALA A 268 18.21 51.37 -11.31
CA ALA A 268 17.31 50.41 -11.97
C ALA A 268 16.23 51.12 -12.81
N LEU A 269 15.65 52.22 -12.32
CA LEU A 269 14.71 53.06 -13.07
C LEU A 269 15.36 53.68 -14.31
N ASP A 270 16.60 54.18 -14.17
CA ASP A 270 17.39 54.70 -15.29
C ASP A 270 17.62 53.63 -16.37
N CYS A 271 17.96 52.40 -15.96
CA CYS A 271 18.09 51.25 -16.88
C CYS A 271 16.78 50.94 -17.62
N ALA A 272 15.64 51.08 -16.96
CA ALA A 272 14.32 50.87 -17.56
C ALA A 272 13.84 52.06 -18.42
N LYS A 273 14.52 53.21 -18.32
CA LYS A 273 14.10 54.51 -18.88
C LYS A 273 12.77 54.98 -18.28
N VAL A 274 12.64 54.88 -16.96
CA VAL A 274 11.48 55.35 -16.19
C VAL A 274 11.93 56.52 -15.31
N MET A 275 11.21 57.63 -15.31
CA MET A 275 11.56 58.76 -14.44
C MET A 275 11.14 58.46 -12.99
N PRO A 276 11.93 58.84 -11.98
CA PRO A 276 11.54 58.68 -10.57
C PRO A 276 10.19 59.32 -10.22
N ASP A 277 9.80 60.39 -10.92
CA ASP A 277 8.52 61.06 -10.71
C ASP A 277 7.31 60.25 -11.23
N ASP A 278 7.52 59.29 -12.13
CA ASP A 278 6.48 58.40 -12.68
C ASP A 278 6.16 57.22 -11.76
N VAL A 279 6.88 57.07 -10.64
CA VAL A 279 6.68 55.97 -9.69
C VAL A 279 6.34 56.46 -8.28
N SER A 280 5.61 55.63 -7.54
CA SER A 280 5.36 55.80 -6.11
C SER A 280 6.19 54.77 -5.35
N PHE A 281 7.20 55.23 -4.61
CA PHE A 281 8.04 54.37 -3.78
C PHE A 281 7.27 53.87 -2.56
N GLU A 282 7.13 52.56 -2.43
CA GLU A 282 6.49 51.90 -1.30
C GLU A 282 7.54 51.22 -0.42
N TYR A 283 7.81 51.82 0.73
CA TYR A 283 8.79 51.32 1.69
C TYR A 283 8.14 50.34 2.67
N GLN A 284 8.60 49.09 2.68
CA GLN A 284 8.06 48.03 3.55
C GLN A 284 9.04 47.74 4.69
N ALA A 285 8.83 48.39 5.85
CA ALA A 285 9.72 48.30 7.01
C ALA A 285 9.77 46.91 7.67
N GLU A 286 8.66 46.16 7.62
CA GLU A 286 8.52 44.86 8.30
C GLU A 286 9.14 43.68 7.52
N ARG A 287 9.68 43.92 6.32
CA ARG A 287 10.29 42.87 5.49
C ARG A 287 11.72 42.55 5.96
N PRO A 288 12.25 41.35 5.69
CA PRO A 288 13.61 40.99 6.08
C PRO A 288 14.66 41.88 5.40
N LEU A 289 15.40 42.69 6.18
CA LEU A 289 16.38 43.66 5.66
C LEU A 289 17.82 43.13 5.67
N GLY A 290 18.10 42.15 6.53
CA GLY A 290 19.46 41.75 6.87
C GLY A 290 20.20 42.87 7.63
N VAL A 291 21.51 42.93 7.46
CA VAL A 291 22.37 43.92 8.15
C VAL A 291 22.22 45.35 7.61
N ALA A 292 22.67 46.36 8.35
CA ALA A 292 22.57 47.75 7.91
C ALA A 292 23.54 48.08 6.76
N ALA A 293 24.82 47.71 6.87
CA ALA A 293 25.85 48.05 5.88
C ALA A 293 26.94 46.96 5.78
N ARG A 294 27.38 46.66 4.55
CA ARG A 294 28.57 45.83 4.26
C ARG A 294 29.21 46.23 2.93
N ASN A 295 30.54 46.28 2.93
CA ASN A 295 31.38 46.52 1.76
C ASN A 295 32.59 45.55 1.80
N SER A 296 33.15 45.21 0.64
CA SER A 296 34.32 44.33 0.56
C SER A 296 35.59 45.13 0.83
N ASN A 297 36.51 44.58 1.64
CA ASN A 297 37.91 45.01 1.58
C ASN A 297 38.65 44.06 0.64
N ASN A 298 39.28 44.62 -0.39
CA ASN A 298 39.93 43.85 -1.45
C ASN A 298 41.47 43.83 -1.34
N ASP A 299 42.05 44.33 -0.24
CA ASP A 299 43.52 44.43 -0.07
C ASP A 299 44.19 43.05 -0.23
N MET A 300 43.61 42.01 0.35
CA MET A 300 44.11 40.63 0.24
C MET A 300 43.94 40.09 -1.19
N ALA A 301 42.74 40.21 -1.77
CA ALA A 301 42.45 39.71 -3.10
C ALA A 301 43.36 40.32 -4.18
N LEU A 302 43.59 41.65 -4.12
CA LEU A 302 44.50 42.34 -5.04
C LEU A 302 45.95 41.85 -4.92
N LYS A 303 46.35 41.42 -3.72
CA LYS A 303 47.69 40.90 -3.46
C LYS A 303 47.85 39.44 -3.93
N VAL A 304 46.90 38.56 -3.60
CA VAL A 304 47.06 37.10 -3.81
C VAL A 304 46.50 36.62 -5.15
N LEU A 305 45.59 37.38 -5.77
CA LEU A 305 44.95 37.03 -7.04
C LEU A 305 45.45 37.87 -8.21
N HIS A 306 46.63 38.50 -8.09
CA HIS A 306 47.15 39.41 -9.11
C HIS A 306 47.18 38.76 -10.51
N PRO A 307 46.70 39.44 -11.58
CA PRO A 307 46.28 40.86 -11.66
C PRO A 307 44.75 41.07 -11.51
N TRP A 308 44.03 40.20 -10.80
CA TRP A 308 42.59 40.33 -10.61
C TRP A 308 42.22 41.60 -9.83
N LYS A 309 41.18 42.28 -10.31
CA LYS A 309 40.44 43.36 -9.63
C LYS A 309 39.05 43.48 -10.27
N PRO A 310 38.01 43.97 -9.58
CA PRO A 310 36.75 44.32 -10.22
C PRO A 310 36.96 45.31 -11.37
N ARG A 311 36.37 45.05 -12.54
CA ARG A 311 36.53 45.87 -13.75
C ARG A 311 35.21 46.46 -14.23
N VAL A 312 34.10 45.78 -13.99
CA VAL A 312 32.78 46.22 -14.40
C VAL A 312 32.19 47.11 -13.32
N SER A 313 31.87 48.37 -13.67
CA SER A 313 31.20 49.28 -12.73
C SER A 313 29.78 48.80 -12.43
N LEU A 314 29.22 49.26 -11.30
CA LEU A 314 27.85 48.91 -10.91
C LEU A 314 26.84 49.33 -11.99
N GLU A 315 27.02 50.51 -12.58
CA GLU A 315 26.17 51.07 -13.64
C GLU A 315 26.18 50.18 -14.88
N GLU A 316 27.37 49.81 -15.36
CA GLU A 316 27.50 48.94 -16.54
C GLU A 316 26.94 47.53 -16.26
N GLY A 317 27.22 46.98 -15.08
CA GLY A 317 26.67 45.69 -14.65
C GLY A 317 25.14 45.70 -14.56
N MET A 318 24.55 46.76 -14.00
CA MET A 318 23.09 46.96 -13.91
C MET A 318 22.47 47.11 -15.28
N ARG A 319 23.10 47.85 -16.20
CA ARG A 319 22.63 48.00 -17.58
C ARG A 319 22.60 46.66 -18.31
N ARG A 320 23.68 45.88 -18.26
CA ARG A 320 23.74 44.54 -18.88
C ARG A 320 22.72 43.58 -18.28
N THR A 321 22.60 43.57 -16.96
CA THR A 321 21.62 42.74 -16.24
C THR A 321 20.20 43.16 -16.59
N GLY A 322 19.94 44.47 -16.73
CA GLY A 322 18.64 45.02 -17.10
C GLY A 322 18.21 44.61 -18.51
N VAL A 323 19.13 44.63 -19.48
CA VAL A 323 18.87 44.12 -20.84
C VAL A 323 18.43 42.65 -20.80
N TRP A 324 19.11 41.83 -20.00
CA TRP A 324 18.74 40.42 -19.83
C TRP A 324 17.40 40.27 -19.11
N ILE A 325 17.14 40.98 -18.00
CA ILE A 325 15.84 40.89 -17.30
C ILE A 325 14.69 41.36 -18.19
N ALA A 326 14.89 42.39 -19.01
CA ALA A 326 13.89 42.85 -19.96
C ALA A 326 13.55 41.77 -21.00
N SER A 327 14.54 41.02 -21.51
CA SER A 327 14.28 39.92 -22.43
C SER A 327 13.54 38.76 -21.76
N GLN A 328 13.91 38.42 -20.51
CA GLN A 328 13.21 37.41 -19.72
C GLN A 328 11.76 37.80 -19.43
N LEU A 329 11.52 39.05 -19.02
CA LEU A 329 10.17 39.57 -18.78
C LEU A 329 9.31 39.50 -20.05
N ASN A 330 9.84 39.94 -21.20
CA ASN A 330 9.13 39.86 -22.49
C ASN A 330 8.79 38.41 -22.86
N ALA A 331 9.70 37.46 -22.64
CA ALA A 331 9.44 36.05 -22.90
C ALA A 331 8.31 35.49 -22.02
N VAL A 332 8.21 35.92 -20.76
CA VAL A 332 7.11 35.53 -19.86
C VAL A 332 5.78 36.17 -20.30
N LEU A 333 5.79 37.46 -20.69
CA LEU A 333 4.58 38.17 -21.11
C LEU A 333 3.96 37.62 -22.41
N GLN A 334 4.77 37.02 -23.30
CA GLN A 334 4.27 36.37 -24.52
C GLN A 334 3.52 35.06 -24.26
N ARG A 335 3.68 34.44 -23.08
CA ARG A 335 3.18 33.08 -22.77
C ARG A 335 2.01 33.07 -21.78
N ALA A 336 1.59 34.22 -21.26
CA ALA A 336 0.62 34.31 -20.18
C ALA A 336 -0.19 35.62 -20.21
N ASP A 337 -1.30 35.66 -19.46
CA ASP A 337 -2.09 36.88 -19.26
C ASP A 337 -1.23 38.01 -18.66
N SER A 338 -0.96 39.02 -19.49
CA SER A 338 0.02 40.06 -19.20
C SER A 338 -0.33 40.88 -17.95
N ALA A 339 -1.62 41.08 -17.64
CA ALA A 339 -2.03 41.92 -16.51
C ALA A 339 -1.70 41.27 -15.16
N LYS A 340 -2.05 39.97 -15.00
CA LYS A 340 -1.79 39.21 -13.77
C LYS A 340 -0.30 38.97 -13.53
N VAL A 341 0.45 38.74 -14.61
CA VAL A 341 1.90 38.53 -14.54
C VAL A 341 2.61 39.80 -14.07
N LEU A 342 2.23 40.96 -14.62
CA LEU A 342 2.83 42.24 -14.23
C LEU A 342 2.54 42.58 -12.77
N ASP A 343 1.31 42.37 -12.29
CA ASP A 343 0.98 42.62 -10.88
C ASP A 343 1.84 41.76 -9.94
N ARG A 344 1.96 40.45 -10.21
CA ARG A 344 2.78 39.53 -9.43
C ARG A 344 4.27 39.89 -9.44
N LEU A 345 4.82 40.26 -10.60
CA LEU A 345 6.25 40.58 -10.73
C LEU A 345 6.61 41.98 -10.20
N GLY A 346 5.61 42.82 -9.90
CA GLY A 346 5.79 44.16 -9.33
C GLY A 346 6.19 44.17 -7.84
N SER A 347 6.09 43.03 -7.14
CA SER A 347 6.48 42.88 -5.73
C SER A 347 7.49 41.74 -5.55
N SER A 348 8.18 41.71 -4.41
CA SER A 348 9.03 40.58 -4.00
C SER A 348 8.30 39.68 -3.01
N THR A 349 8.62 38.39 -3.02
CA THR A 349 7.98 37.37 -2.19
C THR A 349 8.96 36.84 -1.14
N VAL A 350 8.46 36.54 0.06
CA VAL A 350 9.18 35.77 1.07
C VAL A 350 8.79 34.30 0.91
N VAL A 351 9.76 33.41 0.72
CA VAL A 351 9.53 31.97 0.47
C VAL A 351 9.81 31.15 1.72
N ASN A 352 9.02 30.11 1.97
CA ASN A 352 9.29 29.14 3.04
C ASN A 352 9.93 27.89 2.43
N LEU A 353 11.08 27.46 2.97
CA LEU A 353 11.90 26.37 2.45
C LEU A 353 11.67 25.04 3.18
N ARG A 354 10.74 24.96 4.13
CA ARG A 354 10.32 23.69 4.73
C ARG A 354 9.74 22.78 3.64
N THR A 355 9.95 21.46 3.78
CA THR A 355 9.40 20.47 2.85
C THR A 355 7.88 20.60 2.85
N ALA A 356 7.33 21.15 1.78
CA ALA A 356 5.89 21.30 1.62
C ALA A 356 5.33 20.00 1.06
N VAL A 357 4.59 19.27 1.88
CA VAL A 357 3.88 18.05 1.48
C VAL A 357 2.42 18.42 1.28
N THR A 358 1.94 18.34 0.04
CA THR A 358 0.54 18.66 -0.27
C THR A 358 -0.31 17.41 -0.42
N PHE A 359 -1.42 17.38 0.32
CA PHE A 359 -2.49 16.38 0.22
C PHE A 359 -3.58 16.89 -0.72
N ALA A 360 -3.84 16.17 -1.80
CA ALA A 360 -4.98 16.40 -2.67
C ALA A 360 -6.19 15.58 -2.19
N ILE A 361 -7.25 16.27 -1.76
CA ILE A 361 -8.53 15.65 -1.47
C ILE A 361 -9.31 15.50 -2.78
N LEU A 362 -9.60 14.26 -3.15
CA LEU A 362 -10.38 13.93 -4.35
C LEU A 362 -11.86 13.84 -3.95
N LEU A 363 -12.60 14.93 -4.19
CA LEU A 363 -13.94 15.13 -3.62
C LEU A 363 -15.02 15.17 -4.71
N PRO A 364 -15.58 14.01 -5.12
CA PRO A 364 -16.81 13.97 -5.89
C PRO A 364 -17.99 14.41 -5.02
N ILE A 365 -18.88 15.24 -5.58
CA ILE A 365 -20.08 15.72 -4.89
C ILE A 365 -21.30 15.65 -5.82
N THR A 366 -22.45 15.34 -5.23
CA THR A 366 -23.76 15.44 -5.89
C THR A 366 -24.81 15.90 -4.88
N SER A 367 -25.77 16.74 -5.31
CA SER A 367 -26.93 17.10 -4.48
C SER A 367 -28.07 16.10 -4.57
N ARG A 368 -27.88 14.99 -5.27
CA ARG A 368 -28.90 13.97 -5.55
C ARG A 368 -28.82 12.84 -4.52
N GLY A 369 -29.97 12.37 -4.06
CA GLY A 369 -30.06 11.27 -3.08
C GLY A 369 -29.93 11.70 -1.62
N THR A 370 -29.85 13.01 -1.34
CA THR A 370 -30.08 13.60 -0.01
C THR A 370 -31.57 13.94 0.16
N GLU A 371 -32.06 14.06 1.40
CA GLU A 371 -33.49 14.40 1.64
C GLU A 371 -33.86 15.77 1.07
N SER A 372 -32.87 16.67 0.97
CA SER A 372 -32.97 17.93 0.24
C SER A 372 -31.64 18.34 -0.40
N GLU A 373 -31.68 19.17 -1.44
CA GLU A 373 -30.46 19.75 -2.06
C GLU A 373 -29.67 20.62 -1.07
N VAL A 374 -30.34 21.18 -0.06
CA VAL A 374 -29.73 21.99 1.00
C VAL A 374 -28.89 21.13 1.95
N GLN A 375 -29.37 19.92 2.28
CA GLN A 375 -28.65 18.99 3.15
C GLN A 375 -27.30 18.55 2.58
N CYS A 376 -27.17 18.44 1.24
CA CYS A 376 -25.87 18.20 0.59
C CYS A 376 -24.85 19.30 0.93
N LEU A 377 -25.28 20.57 0.89
CA LEU A 377 -24.42 21.70 1.24
C LEU A 377 -24.11 21.74 2.74
N ASP A 378 -25.03 21.28 3.60
CA ASP A 378 -24.80 21.17 5.04
C ASP A 378 -23.77 20.08 5.38
N ASN A 379 -23.85 18.91 4.72
CA ASN A 379 -22.84 17.87 4.86
C ASN A 379 -21.46 18.36 4.41
N LEU A 380 -21.40 19.09 3.29
CA LEU A 380 -20.16 19.71 2.82
C LEU A 380 -19.59 20.74 3.81
N ARG A 381 -20.45 21.49 4.53
CA ARG A 381 -20.01 22.39 5.61
C ARG A 381 -19.42 21.63 6.78
N CYS A 382 -20.08 20.54 7.20
CA CYS A 382 -19.56 19.67 8.27
C CYS A 382 -18.21 19.05 7.87
N PHE A 383 -18.09 18.56 6.63
CA PHE A 383 -16.83 18.09 6.07
C PHE A 383 -15.75 19.17 6.11
N ALA A 384 -16.03 20.37 5.59
CA ALA A 384 -15.08 21.48 5.54
C ALA A 384 -14.63 21.93 6.93
N ASP A 385 -15.57 22.06 7.88
CA ASP A 385 -15.26 22.37 9.28
C ASP A 385 -14.37 21.31 9.90
N SER A 386 -14.71 20.03 9.73
CA SER A 386 -13.91 18.92 10.24
C SER A 386 -12.51 18.90 9.64
N LEU A 387 -12.36 19.20 8.34
CA LEU A 387 -11.08 19.23 7.66
C LEU A 387 -10.20 20.35 8.23
N VAL A 388 -10.73 21.57 8.37
CA VAL A 388 -9.98 22.70 8.97
C VAL A 388 -9.62 22.39 10.43
N ARG A 389 -10.59 21.94 11.22
CA ARG A 389 -10.44 21.61 12.64
C ARG A 389 -9.46 20.47 12.90
N THR A 390 -9.28 19.53 11.98
CA THR A 390 -8.38 18.38 12.18
C THR A 390 -6.99 18.61 11.61
N THR A 391 -6.84 19.59 10.71
CA THR A 391 -5.58 19.84 9.99
C THR A 391 -4.88 21.12 10.43
N TRP A 392 -5.52 21.96 11.24
CA TRP A 392 -4.92 23.22 11.70
C TRP A 392 -3.55 23.02 12.33
N ARG A 393 -3.33 21.95 13.11
CA ARG A 393 -2.02 21.67 13.72
C ARG A 393 -0.98 21.33 12.65
N ASP A 394 -1.33 20.45 11.71
CA ASP A 394 -0.44 20.06 10.61
C ASP A 394 -0.10 21.23 9.66
N VAL A 395 -1.01 22.20 9.52
CA VAL A 395 -0.86 23.39 8.65
C VAL A 395 -0.16 24.54 9.38
N PHE A 396 -0.52 24.83 10.63
CA PHE A 396 -0.14 26.05 11.36
C PHE A 396 0.79 25.84 12.56
N LEU A 397 0.80 24.66 13.19
CA LEU A 397 1.67 24.32 14.34
C LEU A 397 2.55 23.11 14.01
N PRO A 398 3.61 23.28 13.20
CA PRO A 398 4.45 22.17 12.80
C PRO A 398 5.37 21.85 13.97
N ASP A 399 4.99 20.87 14.79
CA ASP A 399 5.89 20.22 15.75
C ASP A 399 6.96 19.36 15.03
N THR A 400 7.03 19.42 13.69
CA THR A 400 7.92 18.60 12.84
C THR A 400 8.58 19.42 11.72
N GLU A 401 9.64 18.88 11.12
CA GLU A 401 10.40 19.50 10.01
C GLU A 401 9.62 19.65 8.68
N THR A 402 8.39 19.15 8.61
CA THR A 402 7.56 19.10 7.40
C THR A 402 6.35 20.01 7.55
N CYS A 403 6.04 20.81 6.52
CA CYS A 403 4.81 21.59 6.46
C CYS A 403 3.81 20.88 5.56
N PHE A 404 2.57 20.75 6.04
CA PHE A 404 1.51 20.10 5.28
C PHE A 404 0.56 21.14 4.69
N GLY A 405 0.13 20.91 3.45
CA GLY A 405 -0.86 21.71 2.75
C GLY A 405 -1.99 20.85 2.20
N ILE A 406 -3.16 21.45 2.00
CA ILE A 406 -4.34 20.77 1.47
C ILE A 406 -4.79 21.46 0.20
N LYS A 407 -5.08 20.66 -0.82
CA LYS A 407 -5.71 21.10 -2.06
C LYS A 407 -6.94 20.23 -2.32
N ILE A 408 -8.09 20.83 -2.57
CA ILE A 408 -9.32 20.09 -2.86
C ILE A 408 -9.57 20.11 -4.36
N ILE A 409 -9.65 18.93 -4.97
CA ILE A 409 -10.15 18.78 -6.34
C ILE A 409 -11.61 18.36 -6.27
N LEU A 410 -12.50 19.34 -6.41
CA LEU A 410 -13.94 19.18 -6.34
C LEU A 410 -14.47 18.72 -7.70
N ALA A 411 -15.04 17.51 -7.77
CA ALA A 411 -15.70 17.03 -8.99
C ALA A 411 -17.22 17.12 -8.85
N ILE A 412 -17.85 17.88 -9.75
CA ILE A 412 -19.29 18.03 -9.84
C ILE A 412 -19.77 17.34 -11.13
N ASP A 413 -20.83 16.54 -11.03
CA ASP A 413 -21.50 16.00 -12.21
C ASP A 413 -22.10 17.12 -13.08
N TYR A 414 -21.87 17.07 -14.40
CA TYR A 414 -22.30 18.11 -15.33
C TYR A 414 -23.82 18.36 -15.37
N ASP A 415 -24.61 17.34 -15.07
CA ASP A 415 -26.09 17.39 -15.07
C ASP A 415 -26.67 17.72 -13.68
N ASP A 416 -25.82 18.01 -12.68
CA ASP A 416 -26.24 18.50 -11.37
C ASP A 416 -26.49 20.02 -11.39
N ALA A 417 -27.63 20.42 -11.95
CA ALA A 417 -27.96 21.84 -12.18
C ALA A 417 -27.92 22.69 -10.90
N PHE A 418 -28.21 22.10 -9.73
CA PHE A 418 -28.20 22.80 -8.46
C PHE A 418 -26.78 23.21 -8.02
N LEU A 419 -25.80 22.32 -8.17
CA LEU A 419 -24.40 22.57 -7.80
C LEU A 419 -23.64 23.35 -8.88
N VAL A 420 -23.89 23.05 -10.17
CA VAL A 420 -23.25 23.72 -11.30
C VAL A 420 -23.62 25.21 -11.34
N LYS A 421 -24.88 25.55 -11.03
CA LYS A 421 -25.36 26.95 -11.07
C LYS A 421 -24.79 27.77 -9.91
N GLY A 422 -23.77 28.58 -10.20
CA GLY A 422 -23.13 29.48 -9.25
C GLY A 422 -22.06 28.81 -8.38
N ASN A 423 -21.73 27.54 -8.65
CA ASN A 423 -20.69 26.76 -7.97
C ASN A 423 -20.72 26.89 -6.43
N LYS A 424 -21.90 26.62 -5.87
CA LYS A 424 -22.18 26.82 -4.44
C LYS A 424 -21.25 26.00 -3.54
N ALA A 425 -20.88 24.79 -3.99
CA ALA A 425 -19.97 23.91 -3.25
C ALA A 425 -18.56 24.50 -3.13
N GLU A 426 -17.99 25.03 -4.22
CA GLU A 426 -16.71 25.73 -4.17
C GLU A 426 -16.79 26.97 -3.26
N ALA A 427 -17.87 27.75 -3.35
CA ALA A 427 -18.06 28.93 -2.52
C ALA A 427 -18.07 28.60 -1.01
N ILE A 428 -18.70 27.48 -0.62
CA ILE A 428 -18.67 26.98 0.76
C ILE A 428 -17.24 26.63 1.16
N LEU A 429 -16.55 25.77 0.41
CA LEU A 429 -15.20 25.35 0.75
C LEU A 429 -14.22 26.53 0.86
N ARG A 430 -14.30 27.50 -0.06
CA ARG A 430 -13.50 28.73 -0.01
C ARG A 430 -13.83 29.63 1.18
N SER A 431 -15.08 29.62 1.67
CA SER A 431 -15.45 30.39 2.88
C SER A 431 -14.75 29.88 4.14
N PHE A 432 -14.31 28.62 4.16
CA PHE A 432 -13.47 28.04 5.21
C PHE A 432 -11.96 28.25 4.97
N GLY A 433 -11.58 28.99 3.91
CA GLY A 433 -10.17 29.27 3.59
C GLY A 433 -9.43 28.14 2.87
N LEU A 434 -10.14 27.15 2.33
CA LEU A 434 -9.54 26.00 1.64
C LEU A 434 -9.16 26.33 0.19
N ASP A 435 -8.04 25.78 -0.29
CA ASP A 435 -7.65 25.84 -1.71
C ASP A 435 -8.44 24.81 -2.51
N VAL A 436 -9.21 25.27 -3.50
CA VAL A 436 -10.16 24.45 -4.25
C VAL A 436 -9.96 24.65 -5.74
N SER A 437 -9.96 23.55 -6.48
CA SER A 437 -10.06 23.53 -7.94
C SER A 437 -11.25 22.68 -8.34
N THR A 438 -12.24 23.28 -9.00
CA THR A 438 -13.45 22.57 -9.41
C THR A 438 -13.35 22.06 -10.84
N ILE A 439 -13.75 20.82 -11.05
CA ILE A 439 -13.89 20.19 -12.36
C ILE A 439 -15.33 19.75 -12.58
N ILE A 440 -15.85 20.00 -13.78
CA ILE A 440 -17.16 19.52 -14.20
C ILE A 440 -16.97 18.22 -14.99
N CYS A 441 -17.54 17.13 -14.49
CA CYS A 441 -17.34 15.80 -15.05
C CYS A 441 -18.52 15.40 -15.93
N HIS A 442 -18.23 15.01 -17.18
CA HIS A 442 -19.23 14.51 -18.14
C HIS A 442 -19.33 12.98 -18.08
N GLN A 443 -19.69 12.45 -16.91
CA GLN A 443 -19.86 11.01 -16.69
C GLN A 443 -21.34 10.67 -16.46
N PRO A 444 -21.77 9.43 -16.75
CA PRO A 444 -23.13 9.01 -16.42
C PRO A 444 -23.36 9.03 -14.91
N ARG A 445 -24.61 9.27 -14.51
CA ARG A 445 -25.01 9.34 -13.10
C ARG A 445 -24.53 8.13 -12.31
N GLY A 446 -23.92 8.39 -11.15
CA GLY A 446 -23.48 7.37 -10.22
C GLY A 446 -22.14 6.72 -10.55
N HIS A 447 -21.35 7.27 -11.48
CA HIS A 447 -20.00 6.79 -11.82
C HIS A 447 -18.90 7.41 -10.93
N VAL A 448 -19.05 7.33 -9.60
CA VAL A 448 -18.16 7.96 -8.60
C VAL A 448 -16.68 7.65 -8.83
N CYS A 449 -16.34 6.40 -9.16
CA CYS A 449 -14.96 6.00 -9.44
C CYS A 449 -14.35 6.72 -10.65
N SER A 450 -15.19 7.10 -11.63
CA SER A 450 -14.75 7.89 -12.79
C SER A 450 -14.44 9.33 -12.40
N LEU A 451 -15.19 9.91 -11.46
CA LEU A 451 -14.91 11.23 -10.91
C LEU A 451 -13.60 11.23 -10.12
N TRP A 452 -13.38 10.23 -9.26
CA TRP A 452 -12.09 10.09 -8.55
C TRP A 452 -10.89 9.99 -9.51
N ARG A 453 -11.01 9.25 -10.62
CA ARG A 453 -9.96 9.21 -11.66
C ARG A 453 -9.70 10.60 -12.27
N HIS A 454 -10.74 11.37 -12.57
CA HIS A 454 -10.58 12.73 -13.12
C HIS A 454 -9.94 13.68 -12.09
N CYS A 455 -10.36 13.62 -10.83
CA CYS A 455 -9.74 14.36 -9.74
C CYS A 455 -8.26 14.00 -9.60
N ALA A 456 -7.94 12.70 -9.58
CA ALA A 456 -6.57 12.20 -9.43
C ALA A 456 -5.66 12.68 -10.56
N ARG A 457 -6.09 12.55 -11.83
CA ARG A 457 -5.33 13.04 -13.00
C ARG A 457 -5.11 14.55 -12.95
N THR A 458 -6.12 15.30 -12.51
CA THR A 458 -6.03 16.77 -12.34
C THR A 458 -5.02 17.14 -11.25
N ALA A 459 -5.11 16.52 -10.06
CA ALA A 459 -4.15 16.72 -8.98
C ALA A 459 -2.73 16.27 -9.37
N TYR A 460 -2.60 15.19 -10.13
CA TYR A 460 -1.33 14.63 -10.57
C TYR A 460 -0.57 15.58 -11.51
N SER A 461 -1.27 16.42 -12.28
CA SER A 461 -0.63 17.44 -13.12
C SER A 461 0.13 18.50 -12.32
N ASP A 462 -0.19 18.67 -11.04
CA ASP A 462 0.51 19.55 -10.13
C ASP A 462 1.69 18.80 -9.48
N PRO A 463 2.95 19.19 -9.74
CA PRO A 463 4.11 18.52 -9.17
C PRO A 463 4.26 18.74 -7.66
N THR A 464 3.52 19.67 -7.07
CA THR A 464 3.55 19.93 -5.62
C THR A 464 2.71 18.92 -4.82
N VAL A 465 1.77 18.24 -5.46
CA VAL A 465 0.90 17.24 -4.81
C VAL A 465 1.66 15.93 -4.59
N SER A 466 1.74 15.53 -3.31
CA SER A 466 2.40 14.29 -2.87
C SER A 466 1.41 13.17 -2.54
N TYR A 467 0.25 13.49 -1.97
CA TYR A 467 -0.74 12.49 -1.53
C TYR A 467 -2.10 12.70 -2.19
N PHE A 468 -2.81 11.61 -2.40
CA PHE A 468 -4.13 11.56 -3.03
C PHE A 468 -5.06 10.84 -2.08
N VAL A 469 -6.08 11.56 -1.61
CA VAL A 469 -6.99 11.14 -0.55
C VAL A 469 -8.37 10.99 -1.16
N LEU A 470 -8.85 9.75 -1.28
CA LEU A 470 -10.20 9.49 -1.78
C LEU A 470 -11.20 9.77 -0.66
N MET A 471 -12.11 10.73 -0.85
CA MET A 471 -13.10 11.12 0.16
C MET A 471 -14.50 11.28 -0.44
N GLY A 472 -15.52 11.16 0.40
CA GLY A 472 -16.89 11.60 0.14
C GLY A 472 -17.18 12.93 0.83
N ASP A 473 -18.21 13.64 0.38
CA ASP A 473 -18.71 14.91 0.95
C ASP A 473 -19.53 14.74 2.24
N ASP A 474 -19.76 13.51 2.67
CA ASP A 474 -20.58 13.11 3.82
C ASP A 474 -19.76 12.57 5.00
N ILE A 475 -18.44 12.74 4.97
CA ILE A 475 -17.55 12.28 6.03
C ILE A 475 -17.22 13.40 7.02
N GLU A 476 -17.02 13.02 8.27
CA GLU A 476 -16.44 13.88 9.30
C GLU A 476 -15.16 13.23 9.83
N ILE A 477 -14.04 13.96 9.73
CA ILE A 477 -12.76 13.54 10.33
C ILE A 477 -12.77 13.96 11.79
N LEU A 478 -12.40 13.05 12.69
CA LEU A 478 -12.53 13.27 14.13
C LEU A 478 -11.21 13.63 14.82
N ASP A 479 -10.09 13.09 14.32
CA ASP A 479 -8.78 13.21 14.96
C ASP A 479 -7.87 14.23 14.28
N GLU A 480 -7.18 15.04 15.09
CA GLU A 480 -6.19 16.00 14.62
C GLU A 480 -4.86 15.35 14.21
N GLY A 481 -4.08 16.04 13.39
CA GLY A 481 -2.69 15.64 13.10
C GLY A 481 -2.56 14.47 12.11
N TRP A 482 -3.65 14.15 11.40
CA TRP A 482 -3.71 12.96 10.56
C TRP A 482 -2.77 13.02 9.35
N MET A 483 -2.47 14.21 8.81
CA MET A 483 -1.56 14.33 7.65
C MET A 483 -0.14 13.93 8.06
N ALA A 484 0.31 14.38 9.23
CA ALA A 484 1.60 13.99 9.79
C ALA A 484 1.67 12.49 10.08
N LYS A 485 0.60 11.89 10.63
CA LYS A 485 0.51 10.45 10.91
C LYS A 485 0.55 9.62 9.63
N ILE A 486 -0.19 10.01 8.58
CA ILE A 486 -0.15 9.35 7.27
C ILE A 486 1.25 9.45 6.67
N HIS A 487 1.84 10.65 6.65
CA HIS A 487 3.18 10.84 6.10
C HIS A 487 4.22 9.97 6.82
N SER A 488 4.17 9.94 8.16
CA SER A 488 5.03 9.10 8.99
C SER A 488 4.82 7.61 8.73
N SER A 489 3.58 7.20 8.45
CA SER A 489 3.25 5.81 8.11
C SER A 489 3.88 5.37 6.79
N PHE A 490 3.88 6.22 5.76
CA PHE A 490 4.59 5.94 4.51
C PHE A 490 6.11 5.87 4.70
N ILE A 491 6.69 6.67 5.61
CA ILE A 491 8.11 6.57 5.99
C ILE A 491 8.38 5.22 6.68
N SER A 492 7.54 4.82 7.64
CA SER A 492 7.66 3.53 8.35
C SER A 492 7.53 2.36 7.38
N ILE A 493 6.52 2.34 6.50
CA ILE A 493 6.34 1.30 5.47
C ILE A 493 7.59 1.20 4.59
N SER A 494 8.12 2.32 4.10
CA SER A 494 9.31 2.34 3.25
C SER A 494 10.53 1.73 3.96
N ARG A 495 10.76 2.11 5.23
CA ARG A 495 11.88 1.62 6.04
C ARG A 495 11.73 0.15 6.41
N GLU A 496 10.57 -0.26 6.91
CA GLU A 496 10.32 -1.61 7.43
C GLU A 496 10.19 -2.65 6.33
N ARG A 497 9.66 -2.26 5.17
CA ARG A 497 9.46 -3.16 4.02
C ARG A 497 10.56 -3.04 2.97
N CYS A 498 11.54 -2.14 3.18
CA CYS A 498 12.59 -1.82 2.21
C CYS A 498 12.03 -1.44 0.83
N THR A 499 10.88 -0.76 0.80
CA THR A 499 10.21 -0.33 -0.44
C THR A 499 10.49 1.15 -0.72
N PRO A 500 10.44 1.60 -1.99
CA PRO A 500 10.56 3.01 -2.31
C PRO A 500 9.55 3.86 -1.55
N PHE A 501 9.94 5.06 -1.13
CA PHE A 501 9.05 5.97 -0.43
C PHE A 501 7.75 6.21 -1.23
N GLY A 502 6.61 6.15 -0.53
CA GLY A 502 5.29 6.27 -1.14
C GLY A 502 4.71 4.99 -1.75
N PHE A 503 5.45 3.87 -1.79
CA PHE A 503 4.90 2.59 -2.24
C PHE A 503 3.98 1.98 -1.16
N GLY A 504 2.67 2.19 -1.28
CA GLY A 504 1.71 1.67 -0.31
C GLY A 504 0.34 2.33 -0.36
N CYS A 505 -0.50 1.95 0.60
CA CYS A 505 -1.83 2.50 0.82
C CYS A 505 -2.08 2.61 2.33
N VAL A 506 -2.54 3.77 2.78
CA VAL A 506 -2.90 4.00 4.19
C VAL A 506 -4.38 4.39 4.26
N ALA A 507 -5.17 3.78 5.13
CA ALA A 507 -6.60 4.05 5.28
C ALA A 507 -6.93 4.59 6.68
N PHE A 508 -8.02 5.34 6.77
CA PHE A 508 -8.61 5.80 8.03
C PHE A 508 -9.36 4.66 8.71
N LYS A 509 -9.56 4.75 10.03
CA LYS A 509 -10.48 3.88 10.76
C LYS A 509 -11.88 4.45 10.71
N ASP A 510 -12.76 3.77 9.99
CA ASP A 510 -14.16 4.14 9.83
C ASP A 510 -15.01 3.62 10.99
N LEU A 511 -15.61 4.54 11.75
CA LEU A 511 -16.52 4.19 12.85
C LEU A 511 -17.88 3.71 12.34
N SER A 512 -18.29 4.13 11.15
CA SER A 512 -19.53 3.68 10.49
C SER A 512 -19.38 2.30 9.85
N PHE A 513 -18.16 1.95 9.41
CA PHE A 513 -17.82 0.63 8.88
C PHE A 513 -16.57 0.02 9.55
N PRO A 514 -16.68 -0.46 10.80
CA PRO A 514 -15.55 -1.04 11.52
C PRO A 514 -14.87 -2.15 10.71
N GLY A 515 -13.52 -2.12 10.66
CA GLY A 515 -12.69 -3.12 10.00
C GLY A 515 -12.64 -3.03 8.47
N MET A 516 -13.44 -2.16 7.85
CA MET A 516 -13.34 -1.89 6.41
C MET A 516 -12.32 -0.78 6.15
N PRO A 517 -11.32 -0.99 5.27
CA PRO A 517 -10.42 0.08 4.88
C PRO A 517 -11.13 1.01 3.90
N THR A 518 -11.82 2.03 4.41
CA THR A 518 -12.49 3.06 3.59
C THR A 518 -11.59 4.27 3.41
N PHE A 519 -11.83 5.02 2.33
CA PHE A 519 -11.15 6.30 2.04
C PHE A 519 -9.62 6.19 2.03
N PRO A 520 -9.04 5.30 1.19
CA PRO A 520 -7.60 5.10 1.15
C PRO A 520 -6.85 6.35 0.69
N VAL A 521 -5.64 6.49 1.24
CA VAL A 521 -4.64 7.49 0.87
C VAL A 521 -3.48 6.80 0.18
N VAL A 522 -3.15 7.28 -1.01
CA VAL A 522 -2.01 6.81 -1.80
C VAL A 522 -1.05 7.96 -2.07
N HIS A 523 0.24 7.66 -2.12
CA HIS A 523 1.25 8.65 -2.53
C HIS A 523 1.29 8.79 -4.05
N ARG A 524 1.89 9.88 -4.54
CA ARG A 524 2.18 10.13 -5.96
C ARG A 524 2.85 8.94 -6.66
N THR A 525 3.67 8.19 -5.94
CA THR A 525 4.29 6.95 -6.42
C THR A 525 3.27 5.96 -7.00
N HIS A 526 2.06 5.87 -6.43
CA HIS A 526 0.99 5.04 -6.98
C HIS A 526 0.61 5.48 -8.40
N LEU A 527 0.41 6.78 -8.61
CA LEU A 527 0.06 7.34 -9.91
C LEU A 527 1.24 7.22 -10.89
N ASP A 528 2.48 7.31 -10.42
CA ASP A 528 3.66 7.06 -11.26
C ASP A 528 3.71 5.59 -11.75
N ILE A 529 3.26 4.64 -10.92
CA ILE A 529 3.16 3.22 -11.29
C ILE A 529 2.05 3.00 -12.32
N PHE A 530 0.89 3.63 -12.12
CA PHE A 530 -0.33 3.40 -12.90
C PHE A 530 -0.63 4.52 -13.91
N SER A 531 0.37 5.29 -14.32
CA SER A 531 0.26 6.33 -15.35
C SER A 531 -0.87 7.35 -15.11
N GLY A 532 -1.02 7.79 -13.86
CA GLY A 532 -2.01 8.78 -13.43
C GLY A 532 -3.36 8.20 -12.99
N ASP A 533 -3.56 6.89 -13.10
CA ASP A 533 -4.80 6.24 -12.65
C ASP A 533 -4.71 5.84 -11.18
N VAL A 534 -5.68 6.32 -10.39
CA VAL A 534 -5.79 5.97 -8.96
C VAL A 534 -6.53 4.65 -8.72
N ILE A 535 -7.42 4.26 -9.65
CA ILE A 535 -8.17 3.01 -9.61
C ILE A 535 -8.54 2.55 -11.04
N PRO A 536 -8.67 1.24 -11.31
CA PRO A 536 -9.02 0.68 -12.63
C PRO A 536 -10.32 1.21 -13.24
N GLU A 537 -10.33 1.42 -14.57
CA GLU A 537 -11.45 2.01 -15.33
C GLU A 537 -12.79 1.26 -15.18
N ILE A 538 -12.72 -0.06 -15.01
CA ILE A 538 -13.85 -0.97 -14.83
C ILE A 538 -14.72 -0.63 -13.60
N PHE A 539 -14.16 0.02 -12.58
CA PHE A 539 -14.93 0.40 -11.39
C PHE A 539 -15.87 1.58 -11.66
N VAL A 540 -17.13 1.41 -11.25
CA VAL A 540 -18.22 2.40 -11.41
C VAL A 540 -18.43 3.21 -10.13
N ASN A 541 -18.82 2.56 -9.03
CA ASN A 541 -19.05 3.24 -7.74
C ASN A 541 -18.74 2.41 -6.48
N GLN A 542 -18.22 1.20 -6.64
CA GLN A 542 -17.75 0.34 -5.56
C GLN A 542 -16.36 -0.20 -5.93
N ASP A 543 -15.79 -1.00 -5.03
CA ASP A 543 -14.55 -1.77 -5.22
C ASP A 543 -13.23 -0.99 -5.26
N GLY A 544 -13.23 0.33 -5.46
CA GLY A 544 -12.01 1.15 -5.46
C GLY A 544 -11.20 1.07 -4.16
N ASP A 545 -11.87 1.30 -3.03
CA ASP A 545 -11.27 1.25 -1.69
C ASP A 545 -10.66 -0.12 -1.36
N PRO A 546 -11.42 -1.24 -1.41
CA PRO A 546 -10.86 -2.55 -1.13
C PRO A 546 -9.79 -2.93 -2.17
N PHE A 547 -9.90 -2.54 -3.44
CA PHE A 547 -8.88 -2.83 -4.45
C PHE A 547 -7.49 -2.30 -4.05
N LEU A 548 -7.39 -1.03 -3.66
CA LEU A 548 -6.11 -0.42 -3.28
C LEU A 548 -5.49 -1.12 -2.08
N PHE A 549 -6.30 -1.45 -1.08
CA PHE A 549 -5.82 -2.16 0.10
C PHE A 549 -5.36 -3.58 -0.24
N GLN A 550 -6.13 -4.32 -1.06
CA GLN A 550 -5.77 -5.67 -1.50
C GLN A 550 -4.54 -5.69 -2.41
N LEU A 551 -4.31 -4.65 -3.21
CA LEU A 551 -3.10 -4.53 -4.02
C LEU A 551 -1.86 -4.47 -3.13
N TYR A 552 -1.81 -3.53 -2.19
CA TYR A 552 -0.59 -3.27 -1.41
C TYR A 552 -0.37 -4.24 -0.24
N ARG A 553 -1.38 -4.99 0.22
CA ARG A 553 -1.19 -6.05 1.24
C ARG A 553 -0.18 -7.11 0.79
N ARG A 554 -0.05 -7.33 -0.51
CA ARG A 554 0.90 -8.28 -1.13
C ARG A 554 2.36 -7.89 -0.95
N TRP A 555 2.65 -6.73 -0.40
CA TRP A 555 3.99 -6.35 0.06
C TRP A 555 4.03 -5.97 1.55
N GLY A 556 2.91 -6.14 2.27
CA GLY A 556 2.76 -5.62 3.63
C GLY A 556 2.80 -4.09 3.69
N CYS A 557 2.39 -3.43 2.60
CA CYS A 557 2.42 -1.96 2.43
C CYS A 557 1.00 -1.35 2.48
N SER A 558 0.02 -2.09 3.00
CA SER A 558 -1.33 -1.60 3.29
C SER A 558 -1.52 -1.47 4.80
N LEU A 559 -1.89 -0.30 5.29
CA LEU A 559 -2.06 -0.02 6.72
C LEU A 559 -3.38 0.70 6.97
N MET A 560 -4.06 0.40 8.08
CA MET A 560 -5.16 1.23 8.59
C MET A 560 -4.71 1.85 9.91
N LEU A 561 -4.90 3.15 10.07
CA LEU A 561 -4.49 3.86 11.29
C LEU A 561 -5.50 3.63 12.40
N GLU A 562 -5.05 3.17 13.57
CA GLU A 562 -5.93 2.88 14.71
C GLU A 562 -6.41 4.14 15.44
N ASP A 563 -5.62 5.22 15.34
CA ASP A 563 -5.72 6.49 16.06
C ASP A 563 -6.06 7.67 15.13
N VAL A 564 -6.55 7.38 13.94
CA VAL A 564 -7.12 8.37 13.02
C VAL A 564 -8.47 7.85 12.53
N THR A 565 -9.52 8.46 13.06
CA THR A 565 -10.90 8.04 12.88
C THR A 565 -11.70 9.03 12.05
N LEU A 566 -12.66 8.47 11.31
CA LEU A 566 -13.71 9.22 10.63
C LEU A 566 -15.06 8.55 10.84
N GLN A 567 -16.11 9.30 10.57
CA GLN A 567 -17.48 8.79 10.54
C GLN A 567 -18.18 9.23 9.25
N ASN A 568 -19.05 8.38 8.71
CA ASN A 568 -19.90 8.69 7.57
C ASN A 568 -21.33 8.99 8.02
N SER A 569 -21.88 10.12 7.56
CA SER A 569 -23.26 10.57 7.82
C SER A 569 -24.30 10.02 6.82
N LEU A 570 -23.90 9.66 5.60
CA LEU A 570 -24.73 9.13 4.51
C LEU A 570 -24.09 7.89 3.87
N GLY A 571 -23.99 6.81 4.63
CA GLY A 571 -23.42 5.57 4.13
C GLY A 571 -23.22 4.59 5.27
N GLY A 572 -23.74 3.38 5.10
CA GLY A 572 -23.79 2.36 6.14
C GLY A 572 -24.44 1.06 5.64
N SER A 573 -25.09 0.38 6.57
CA SER A 573 -26.16 -0.60 6.29
C SER A 573 -27.48 0.04 5.80
N GLY A 574 -27.56 1.38 5.73
CA GLY A 574 -28.70 2.15 5.21
C GLY A 574 -28.66 2.42 3.70
N ASP A 575 -29.61 3.22 3.21
CA ASP A 575 -29.77 3.56 1.79
C ASP A 575 -28.59 4.40 1.26
N ALA A 576 -27.99 3.95 0.15
CA ALA A 576 -26.91 4.66 -0.52
C ALA A 576 -27.46 5.65 -1.56
N ARG A 577 -26.72 6.73 -1.84
CA ARG A 577 -27.09 7.77 -2.83
C ARG A 577 -27.31 7.21 -4.25
N TYR A 578 -26.63 6.11 -4.58
CA TYR A 578 -26.79 5.37 -5.82
C TYR A 578 -26.90 3.87 -5.54
N ALA A 579 -27.49 3.13 -6.48
CA ALA A 579 -27.45 1.68 -6.46
C ALA A 579 -25.99 1.20 -6.46
N LYS A 580 -25.62 0.36 -5.48
CA LYS A 580 -24.28 -0.19 -5.34
C LYS A 580 -24.01 -1.15 -6.50
N LEU A 581 -23.09 -0.80 -7.39
CA LEU A 581 -22.69 -1.61 -8.53
C LEU A 581 -21.29 -2.15 -8.28
N SER A 582 -21.22 -3.39 -7.78
CA SER A 582 -19.94 -4.10 -7.67
C SER A 582 -19.58 -4.72 -9.01
N THR A 583 -18.28 -4.70 -9.31
CA THR A 583 -17.69 -5.28 -10.50
C THR A 583 -17.50 -6.78 -10.30
N PRO A 584 -18.14 -7.65 -11.10
CA PRO A 584 -17.93 -9.09 -10.97
C PRO A 584 -16.47 -9.45 -11.18
N SER A 585 -15.92 -10.29 -10.29
CA SER A 585 -14.61 -10.93 -10.47
C SER A 585 -13.40 -9.98 -10.58
N TRP A 586 -13.48 -8.74 -10.08
CA TRP A 586 -12.35 -7.80 -10.13
C TRP A 586 -11.11 -8.30 -9.37
N SER A 587 -11.32 -9.12 -8.34
CA SER A 587 -10.27 -9.75 -7.52
C SER A 587 -9.52 -10.88 -8.24
N PHE A 588 -9.75 -11.07 -9.54
CA PHE A 588 -8.94 -11.89 -10.44
C PHE A 588 -8.19 -10.98 -11.43
N GLN A 589 -8.49 -11.06 -12.73
CA GLN A 589 -7.74 -10.42 -13.83
C GLN A 589 -7.35 -8.96 -13.57
N THR A 590 -8.26 -8.15 -13.02
CA THR A 590 -7.98 -6.73 -12.75
C THR A 590 -6.94 -6.55 -11.64
N LEU A 591 -7.10 -7.25 -10.52
CA LEU A 591 -6.15 -7.23 -9.41
C LEU A 591 -4.82 -7.88 -9.78
N ASP A 592 -4.84 -9.03 -10.46
CA ASP A 592 -3.64 -9.75 -10.92
C ASP A 592 -2.78 -8.85 -11.82
N ARG A 593 -3.41 -8.16 -12.79
CA ARG A 593 -2.72 -7.22 -13.67
C ARG A 593 -2.10 -6.06 -12.89
N ALA A 594 -2.82 -5.50 -11.92
CA ALA A 594 -2.29 -4.40 -11.11
C ALA A 594 -1.10 -4.84 -10.24
N VAL A 595 -1.17 -6.06 -9.70
CA VAL A 595 -0.07 -6.68 -8.95
C VAL A 595 1.16 -6.89 -9.85
N ASP A 596 0.97 -7.37 -11.08
CA ASP A 596 2.05 -7.56 -12.04
C ASP A 596 2.72 -6.24 -12.43
N VAL A 597 1.94 -5.19 -12.67
CA VAL A 597 2.46 -3.84 -12.96
C VAL A 597 3.28 -3.29 -11.79
N ALA A 598 2.76 -3.37 -10.57
CA ALA A 598 3.48 -2.94 -9.37
C ALA A 598 4.75 -3.77 -9.13
N ARG A 599 4.71 -5.09 -9.37
CA ARG A 599 5.87 -5.98 -9.26
C ARG A 599 6.96 -5.61 -10.26
N GLN A 600 6.61 -5.38 -11.52
CA GLN A 600 7.57 -4.98 -12.56
C GLN A 600 8.21 -3.63 -12.22
N TRP A 601 7.43 -2.67 -11.73
CA TRP A 601 7.93 -1.37 -11.31
C TRP A 601 8.92 -1.49 -10.14
N LEU A 602 8.63 -2.35 -9.16
CA LEU A 602 9.53 -2.64 -8.03
C LEU A 602 10.81 -3.35 -8.45
N GLN A 603 10.74 -4.32 -9.37
CA GLN A 603 11.94 -5.06 -9.82
C GLN A 603 13.04 -4.15 -10.36
N VAL A 604 12.67 -3.02 -10.98
CA VAL A 604 13.62 -2.04 -11.52
C VAL A 604 14.26 -1.18 -10.43
N ARG A 605 13.53 -0.87 -9.34
CA ARG A 605 13.94 0.13 -8.33
C ARG A 605 14.38 -0.47 -7.00
N SER A 606 13.88 -1.65 -6.67
CA SER A 606 14.09 -2.36 -5.40
C SER A 606 13.98 -3.87 -5.61
N PRO A 607 14.94 -4.49 -6.30
CA PRO A 607 14.87 -5.91 -6.73
C PRO A 607 14.83 -6.91 -5.57
N ASN A 608 15.26 -6.51 -4.37
CA ASN A 608 15.27 -7.35 -3.18
C ASN A 608 13.90 -7.45 -2.48
N VAL A 609 12.92 -6.62 -2.86
CA VAL A 609 11.58 -6.66 -2.27
C VAL A 609 10.81 -7.84 -2.85
N GLN A 610 10.39 -8.76 -1.98
CA GLN A 610 9.57 -9.90 -2.37
C GLN A 610 8.10 -9.69 -2.01
N ALA A 611 7.21 -10.18 -2.87
CA ALA A 611 5.78 -10.22 -2.58
C ALA A 611 5.47 -11.28 -1.52
N LYS A 612 4.60 -10.93 -0.59
CA LYS A 612 3.97 -11.83 0.37
C LYS A 612 2.95 -12.71 -0.33
N LEU A 613 2.79 -13.94 0.17
CA LEU A 613 1.75 -14.85 -0.27
C LEU A 613 0.41 -14.43 0.36
N ALA A 614 -0.62 -14.15 -0.44
CA ALA A 614 -1.94 -13.82 0.09
C ALA A 614 -2.76 -15.10 0.33
N VAL A 615 -3.04 -15.43 1.59
CA VAL A 615 -3.77 -16.65 1.99
C VAL A 615 -4.97 -16.27 2.86
N ASP A 616 -6.18 -16.44 2.38
CA ASP A 616 -7.40 -16.13 3.13
C ASP A 616 -7.95 -17.38 3.83
N VAL A 617 -8.60 -17.20 4.98
CA VAL A 617 -9.27 -18.27 5.74
C VAL A 617 -10.78 -18.06 5.65
N VAL A 618 -11.52 -19.03 5.14
CA VAL A 618 -12.98 -18.98 5.00
C VAL A 618 -13.63 -19.95 5.99
N VAL A 619 -14.50 -19.41 6.85
CA VAL A 619 -15.20 -20.18 7.88
C VAL A 619 -16.72 -19.97 7.75
N PRO A 620 -17.48 -20.97 7.26
CA PRO A 620 -18.93 -20.95 7.39
C PRO A 620 -19.31 -21.27 8.85
N SER A 621 -20.07 -20.38 9.49
CA SER A 621 -20.52 -20.60 10.87
C SER A 621 -22.03 -20.58 10.99
N PHE A 622 -22.59 -21.73 11.36
CA PHE A 622 -24.00 -21.84 11.72
C PHE A 622 -24.22 -21.59 13.22
N ARG A 623 -23.28 -22.03 14.06
CA ARG A 623 -23.42 -21.99 15.53
C ARG A 623 -23.09 -20.61 16.12
N VAL A 624 -22.18 -19.89 15.47
CA VAL A 624 -21.62 -18.61 15.96
C VAL A 624 -21.03 -18.77 17.37
N ASP A 625 -20.29 -19.86 17.59
CA ASP A 625 -19.60 -20.12 18.86
C ASP A 625 -18.34 -19.24 18.94
N VAL A 626 -18.45 -18.12 19.66
CA VAL A 626 -17.40 -17.11 19.74
C VAL A 626 -16.07 -17.66 20.30
N PRO A 627 -16.05 -18.46 21.39
CA PRO A 627 -14.82 -19.12 21.85
C PRO A 627 -14.10 -19.99 20.80
N LEU A 628 -14.83 -20.75 19.98
CA LEU A 628 -14.21 -21.57 18.93
C LEU A 628 -13.71 -20.71 17.78
N LEU A 629 -14.52 -19.74 17.33
CA LEU A 629 -14.11 -18.77 16.31
C LEU A 629 -12.88 -17.95 16.74
N GLU A 630 -12.75 -17.62 18.03
CA GLU A 630 -11.58 -16.93 18.58
C GLU A 630 -10.29 -17.72 18.36
N ARG A 631 -10.31 -19.05 18.48
CA ARG A 631 -9.14 -19.90 18.22
C ARG A 631 -8.70 -19.84 16.76
N ILE A 632 -9.66 -19.78 15.83
CA ILE A 632 -9.36 -19.61 14.39
C ILE A 632 -8.83 -18.20 14.13
N LEU A 633 -9.47 -17.17 14.68
CA LEU A 633 -9.06 -15.77 14.53
C LEU A 633 -7.72 -15.45 15.22
N ALA A 634 -7.21 -16.34 16.07
CA ALA A 634 -5.91 -16.24 16.72
C ALA A 634 -4.75 -16.83 15.89
N LEU A 635 -5.04 -17.50 14.77
CA LEU A 635 -4.00 -18.00 13.86
C LEU A 635 -3.10 -16.86 13.37
N ARG A 636 -1.78 -17.07 13.44
CA ARG A 636 -0.80 -16.05 13.06
C ARG A 636 -0.17 -16.40 11.71
N PRO A 637 -0.27 -15.52 10.70
CA PRO A 637 0.47 -15.70 9.46
C PRO A 637 1.97 -15.51 9.69
N SER A 638 2.79 -16.13 8.83
CA SER A 638 4.24 -15.88 8.83
C SER A 638 4.57 -14.43 8.37
N PRO A 639 5.81 -13.95 8.57
CA PRO A 639 6.23 -12.66 8.03
C PRO A 639 6.10 -12.54 6.50
N THR A 640 6.11 -13.66 5.77
CA THR A 640 6.05 -13.75 4.30
C THR A 640 4.65 -14.05 3.76
N ALA A 641 3.64 -14.16 4.62
CA ALA A 641 2.23 -14.31 4.24
C ALA A 641 1.39 -13.09 4.68
N SER A 642 0.24 -12.91 4.04
CA SER A 642 -0.79 -11.94 4.39
C SER A 642 -2.14 -12.64 4.40
N THR A 643 -2.86 -12.56 5.53
CA THR A 643 -4.11 -13.31 5.73
C THR A 643 -5.29 -12.41 6.05
N MET A 644 -6.44 -12.79 5.51
CA MET A 644 -7.76 -12.29 5.89
C MET A 644 -8.61 -13.47 6.39
N PHE A 645 -9.37 -13.27 7.46
CA PHE A 645 -10.37 -14.19 7.97
C PHE A 645 -11.75 -13.76 7.50
N ILE A 646 -12.47 -14.66 6.83
CA ILE A 646 -13.79 -14.41 6.26
C ILE A 646 -14.78 -15.36 6.95
N ILE A 647 -15.53 -14.81 7.89
CA ILE A 647 -16.54 -15.54 8.66
C ILE A 647 -17.91 -15.30 8.02
N ILE A 648 -18.50 -16.36 7.48
CA ILE A 648 -19.83 -16.33 6.88
C ILE A 648 -20.83 -16.95 7.85
N ILE A 649 -21.63 -16.11 8.50
CA ILE A 649 -22.67 -16.49 9.44
C ILE A 649 -23.91 -16.94 8.68
N ASP A 650 -24.28 -18.21 8.86
CA ASP A 650 -25.38 -18.85 8.15
C ASP A 650 -26.70 -18.83 8.93
N ASP A 651 -26.68 -18.71 10.27
CA ASP A 651 -27.90 -18.44 11.06
C ASP A 651 -28.01 -16.94 11.41
N PRO A 652 -28.77 -16.14 10.63
CA PRO A 652 -28.93 -14.70 10.90
C PRO A 652 -29.63 -14.39 12.23
N ARG A 653 -30.22 -15.39 12.90
CA ARG A 653 -30.97 -15.21 14.14
C ARG A 653 -30.13 -15.44 15.39
N SER A 654 -28.85 -15.79 15.24
CA SER A 654 -27.98 -16.03 16.38
C SER A 654 -27.76 -14.75 17.18
N SER A 655 -28.01 -14.79 18.49
CA SER A 655 -27.75 -13.66 19.39
C SER A 655 -26.25 -13.39 19.60
N ALA A 656 -25.38 -14.32 19.20
CA ALA A 656 -23.94 -14.19 19.35
C ALA A 656 -23.28 -13.33 18.25
N ILE A 657 -24.04 -12.94 17.21
CA ILE A 657 -23.54 -12.09 16.11
C ILE A 657 -23.02 -10.77 16.67
N ASP A 658 -23.81 -10.06 17.50
CA ASP A 658 -23.42 -8.76 18.06
C ASP A 658 -22.16 -8.86 18.91
N VAL A 659 -21.98 -9.96 19.63
CA VAL A 659 -20.79 -10.23 20.45
C VAL A 659 -19.57 -10.41 19.55
N LEU A 660 -19.68 -11.19 18.48
CA LEU A 660 -18.60 -11.42 17.52
C LEU A 660 -18.21 -10.11 16.81
N GLN A 661 -19.19 -9.37 16.32
CA GLN A 661 -19.00 -8.06 15.66
C GLN A 661 -18.32 -7.06 16.59
N LYS A 662 -18.77 -6.95 17.84
CA LYS A 662 -18.16 -6.02 18.82
C LYS A 662 -16.70 -6.40 19.12
N LYS A 663 -16.41 -7.70 19.23
CA LYS A 663 -15.08 -8.19 19.60
C LYS A 663 -14.07 -8.18 18.45
N TYR A 664 -14.49 -8.44 17.22
CA TYR A 664 -13.56 -8.60 16.08
C TYR A 664 -13.90 -7.79 14.84
N GLY A 665 -15.09 -7.17 14.76
CA GLY A 665 -15.49 -6.38 13.60
C GLY A 665 -14.57 -5.19 13.33
N HIS A 666 -13.82 -4.70 14.32
CA HIS A 666 -12.85 -3.62 14.14
C HIS A 666 -11.51 -4.07 13.53
N ARG A 667 -11.22 -5.38 13.48
CA ARG A 667 -9.98 -5.92 12.93
C ARG A 667 -9.98 -5.84 11.41
N VAL A 668 -8.95 -5.22 10.83
CA VAL A 668 -8.80 -5.09 9.37
C VAL A 668 -8.67 -6.40 8.63
N ASP A 669 -8.14 -7.41 9.32
CA ASP A 669 -7.93 -8.74 8.77
C ASP A 669 -9.15 -9.64 8.97
N VAL A 670 -10.28 -9.14 9.49
CA VAL A 670 -11.49 -9.93 9.74
C VAL A 670 -12.70 -9.35 9.01
N ARG A 671 -13.36 -10.20 8.22
CA ARG A 671 -14.63 -9.89 7.55
C ARG A 671 -15.71 -10.81 8.06
N ILE A 672 -16.71 -10.23 8.72
CA ILE A 672 -17.89 -10.97 9.16
C ILE A 672 -19.04 -10.62 8.21
N ARG A 673 -19.72 -11.64 7.66
CA ARG A 673 -20.86 -11.51 6.75
C ARG A 673 -22.00 -12.38 7.23
N VAL A 674 -23.22 -11.87 7.20
CA VAL A 674 -24.42 -12.60 7.62
C VAL A 674 -25.26 -12.93 6.39
N ASN A 675 -25.65 -14.20 6.23
CA ASN A 675 -26.61 -14.61 5.19
C ASN A 675 -28.03 -14.18 5.58
N ALA A 676 -28.84 -13.80 4.60
CA ALA A 676 -30.24 -13.40 4.85
C ALA A 676 -31.10 -14.55 5.40
N SER A 677 -30.69 -15.80 5.17
CA SER A 677 -31.32 -17.01 5.68
C SER A 677 -30.29 -18.14 5.77
N ASN A 678 -30.63 -19.27 6.39
CA ASN A 678 -29.78 -20.46 6.40
C ASN A 678 -29.70 -21.07 4.99
N LEU A 679 -28.58 -20.83 4.32
CA LEU A 679 -28.28 -21.35 2.98
C LEU A 679 -27.50 -22.67 3.04
N GLY A 680 -26.87 -22.97 4.17
CA GLY A 680 -26.03 -24.15 4.39
C GLY A 680 -24.54 -23.87 4.17
N ALA A 681 -23.70 -24.83 4.57
CA ALA A 681 -22.25 -24.70 4.54
C ALA A 681 -21.70 -24.47 3.13
N SER A 682 -22.15 -25.21 2.11
CA SER A 682 -21.68 -25.08 0.72
C SER A 682 -21.92 -23.68 0.16
N ALA A 683 -23.14 -23.15 0.33
CA ALA A 683 -23.47 -21.80 -0.11
C ALA A 683 -22.67 -20.73 0.65
N SER A 684 -22.47 -20.94 1.95
CA SER A 684 -21.65 -20.06 2.78
C SER A 684 -20.17 -20.08 2.37
N ARG A 685 -19.60 -21.24 2.04
CA ARG A 685 -18.23 -21.35 1.49
C ARG A 685 -18.10 -20.67 0.13
N ASN A 686 -19.09 -20.82 -0.74
CA ASN A 686 -19.10 -20.12 -2.04
C ASN A 686 -19.10 -18.60 -1.84
N ARG A 687 -19.96 -18.08 -0.95
CA ARG A 687 -19.96 -16.65 -0.61
C ARG A 687 -18.60 -16.21 -0.05
N GLY A 688 -17.99 -17.01 0.83
CA GLY A 688 -16.66 -16.70 1.37
C GLY A 688 -15.57 -16.68 0.30
N MET A 689 -15.65 -17.57 -0.69
CA MET A 689 -14.74 -17.58 -1.84
C MET A 689 -14.92 -16.35 -2.74
N ASP A 690 -16.16 -15.88 -2.92
CA ASP A 690 -16.46 -14.65 -3.68
C ASP A 690 -15.96 -13.38 -2.95
N GLU A 691 -16.01 -13.36 -1.62
CA GLU A 691 -15.49 -12.28 -0.77
C GLU A 691 -13.95 -12.26 -0.67
N SER A 692 -13.31 -13.40 -0.94
CA SER A 692 -11.85 -13.57 -0.89
C SER A 692 -11.16 -12.87 -2.06
N SER A 693 -9.96 -12.37 -1.79
CA SER A 693 -9.06 -11.77 -2.79
C SER A 693 -7.61 -12.23 -2.64
N GLY A 694 -7.39 -13.25 -1.79
CA GLY A 694 -6.13 -13.97 -1.68
C GLY A 694 -5.84 -14.81 -2.91
N ASP A 695 -4.62 -15.31 -2.98
CA ASP A 695 -4.16 -16.21 -4.03
C ASP A 695 -4.53 -17.67 -3.68
N TRP A 696 -4.73 -17.95 -2.39
CA TRP A 696 -5.13 -19.24 -1.83
C TRP A 696 -6.20 -19.07 -0.74
N ILE A 697 -7.05 -20.08 -0.58
CA ILE A 697 -8.08 -20.14 0.46
C ILE A 697 -7.86 -21.38 1.33
N ILE A 698 -7.89 -21.21 2.64
CA ILE A 698 -8.01 -22.29 3.63
C ILE A 698 -9.47 -22.34 4.09
N TYR A 699 -10.14 -23.46 3.85
CA TYR A 699 -11.47 -23.73 4.40
C TYR A 699 -11.32 -24.43 5.75
N LEU A 700 -12.01 -23.89 6.76
CA LEU A 700 -12.10 -24.45 8.11
C LEU A 700 -13.56 -24.47 8.54
N ASP A 701 -13.92 -25.44 9.38
CA ASP A 701 -15.25 -25.51 10.01
C ASP A 701 -15.28 -24.67 11.31
N ASP A 702 -16.48 -24.27 11.75
CA ASP A 702 -16.66 -23.39 12.92
C ASP A 702 -16.54 -24.10 14.29
N ASP A 703 -16.30 -25.41 14.30
CA ASP A 703 -16.21 -26.23 15.51
C ASP A 703 -14.85 -26.90 15.72
N ILE A 704 -13.81 -26.47 15.00
CA ILE A 704 -12.45 -27.03 15.08
C ILE A 704 -11.50 -26.20 15.95
N GLU A 705 -10.45 -26.84 16.44
CA GLU A 705 -9.30 -26.21 17.08
C GLU A 705 -8.07 -26.37 16.18
N PRO A 706 -7.63 -25.30 15.48
CA PRO A 706 -6.53 -25.41 14.54
C PRO A 706 -5.18 -25.36 15.26
N ASN A 707 -4.16 -26.01 14.69
CA ASN A 707 -2.78 -25.80 15.11
C ASN A 707 -2.40 -24.31 14.94
N PRO A 708 -1.80 -23.64 15.94
CA PRO A 708 -1.38 -22.24 15.83
C PRO A 708 -0.52 -21.92 14.59
N ASP A 709 0.28 -22.89 14.12
CA ASP A 709 1.19 -22.74 12.98
C ASP A 709 0.56 -23.14 11.63
N LEU A 710 -0.76 -23.39 11.59
CA LEU A 710 -1.47 -23.90 10.42
C LEU A 710 -1.21 -23.09 9.14
N ILE A 711 -1.23 -21.75 9.23
CA ILE A 711 -1.00 -20.86 8.07
C ILE A 711 0.46 -20.96 7.59
N SER A 712 1.42 -21.09 8.51
CA SER A 712 2.85 -21.22 8.20
C SER A 712 3.15 -22.54 7.49
N HIS A 713 2.55 -23.64 7.96
CA HIS A 713 2.62 -24.93 7.28
C HIS A 713 1.96 -24.88 5.90
N ALA A 714 0.77 -24.28 5.79
CA ALA A 714 0.09 -24.09 4.50
C ALA A 714 0.96 -23.32 3.50
N GLU A 715 1.59 -22.22 3.93
CA GLU A 715 2.52 -21.46 3.09
C GLU A 715 3.70 -22.30 2.60
N THR A 716 4.29 -23.14 3.46
CA THR A 716 5.42 -24.00 3.10
C THR A 716 5.05 -24.92 1.94
N HIS A 717 3.88 -25.56 2.01
CA HIS A 717 3.36 -26.42 0.94
C HIS A 717 3.03 -25.65 -0.33
N ILE A 718 2.37 -24.50 -0.20
CA ILE A 718 2.05 -23.62 -1.34
C ILE A 718 3.31 -23.19 -2.09
N ARG A 719 4.39 -22.84 -1.36
CA ARG A 719 5.65 -22.43 -1.99
C ARG A 719 6.38 -23.60 -2.64
N ALA A 720 6.27 -24.81 -2.11
CA ALA A 720 6.83 -26.02 -2.71
C ALA A 720 6.07 -26.43 -3.98
N HIS A 721 4.75 -26.26 -4.00
CA HIS A 721 3.87 -26.66 -5.12
C HIS A 721 2.91 -25.52 -5.52
N PRO A 722 3.41 -24.40 -6.07
CA PRO A 722 2.59 -23.21 -6.38
C PRO A 722 1.57 -23.44 -7.50
N ASN A 723 1.71 -24.56 -8.22
CA ASN A 723 0.84 -24.93 -9.32
C ASN A 723 -0.23 -25.98 -8.95
N ALA A 724 -0.22 -26.48 -7.72
CA ALA A 724 -1.21 -27.44 -7.24
C ALA A 724 -2.64 -26.87 -7.31
N ALA A 725 -3.63 -27.76 -7.47
CA ALA A 725 -5.04 -27.39 -7.33
C ALA A 725 -5.39 -27.04 -5.87
N GLY A 726 -4.68 -27.65 -4.91
CA GLY A 726 -4.89 -27.47 -3.48
C GLY A 726 -4.06 -28.43 -2.62
N PHE A 727 -4.27 -28.36 -1.32
CA PHE A 727 -3.65 -29.21 -0.32
C PHE A 727 -4.70 -29.74 0.65
N VAL A 728 -4.53 -30.98 1.08
CA VAL A 728 -5.41 -31.62 2.07
C VAL A 728 -4.64 -31.75 3.37
N GLY A 729 -5.16 -31.11 4.43
CA GLY A 729 -4.65 -31.24 5.78
C GLY A 729 -5.29 -32.40 6.54
N ASN A 730 -4.76 -32.70 7.73
CA ASN A 730 -5.33 -33.71 8.62
C ASN A 730 -6.30 -33.09 9.62
N VAL A 731 -7.38 -33.82 9.88
CA VAL A 731 -8.32 -33.56 10.96
C VAL A 731 -8.28 -34.73 11.92
N HIS A 732 -7.91 -34.44 13.16
CA HIS A 732 -7.81 -35.44 14.21
C HIS A 732 -8.98 -35.31 15.17
N PHE A 733 -9.39 -36.44 15.76
CA PHE A 733 -10.35 -36.46 16.85
C PHE A 733 -9.60 -36.67 18.18
N PRO A 734 -10.11 -36.14 19.30
CA PRO A 734 -9.63 -36.52 20.62
C PRO A 734 -9.63 -38.05 20.78
N PRO A 735 -8.78 -38.60 21.66
CA PRO A 735 -8.83 -40.01 21.99
C PRO A 735 -10.27 -40.45 22.32
N PRO A 736 -10.71 -41.64 21.85
CA PRO A 736 -12.04 -42.12 22.13
C PRO A 736 -12.20 -42.43 23.62
N ASP A 737 -13.20 -41.82 24.24
CA ASP A 737 -13.52 -41.85 25.68
C ASP A 737 -14.78 -42.66 26.04
N SER A 738 -15.48 -43.20 25.04
CA SER A 738 -16.74 -43.93 25.21
C SER A 738 -16.86 -45.11 24.22
N ILE A 739 -17.82 -45.99 24.48
CA ILE A 739 -18.16 -47.10 23.56
C ILE A 739 -18.53 -46.55 22.17
N PHE A 740 -19.28 -45.46 22.12
CA PHE A 740 -19.75 -44.89 20.86
C PHE A 740 -18.62 -44.19 20.09
N THR A 741 -17.79 -43.38 20.76
CA THR A 741 -16.63 -42.73 20.10
C THR A 741 -15.59 -43.76 19.62
N SER A 742 -15.40 -44.85 20.37
CA SER A 742 -14.63 -46.02 19.91
C SER A 742 -15.28 -46.69 18.69
N ALA A 743 -16.60 -46.87 18.70
CA ALA A 743 -17.35 -47.46 17.60
C ALA A 743 -17.27 -46.63 16.31
N VAL A 744 -17.26 -45.30 16.41
CA VAL A 744 -17.06 -44.39 15.26
C VAL A 744 -15.73 -44.68 14.58
N HIS A 745 -14.63 -44.75 15.33
CA HIS A 745 -13.32 -45.13 14.77
C HIS A 745 -13.34 -46.54 14.18
N LEU A 746 -13.89 -47.52 14.92
CA LEU A 746 -13.96 -48.92 14.47
C LEU A 746 -14.82 -49.11 13.22
N SER A 747 -15.77 -48.22 12.94
CA SER A 747 -16.62 -48.30 11.74
C SER A 747 -15.85 -47.96 10.46
N GLY A 748 -14.73 -47.26 10.56
CA GLY A 748 -13.93 -46.81 9.42
C GLY A 748 -14.48 -45.57 8.70
N VAL A 749 -15.63 -45.03 9.13
CA VAL A 749 -16.25 -43.84 8.50
C VAL A 749 -15.43 -42.56 8.66
N THR A 750 -14.43 -42.54 9.56
CA THR A 750 -13.51 -41.41 9.73
C THR A 750 -12.17 -41.60 9.02
N TYR A 751 -12.01 -42.64 8.19
CA TYR A 751 -10.74 -42.97 7.53
C TYR A 751 -10.15 -41.80 6.72
N PHE A 752 -10.98 -40.98 6.10
CA PHE A 752 -10.55 -39.88 5.23
C PHE A 752 -10.17 -38.60 6.00
N TRP A 753 -10.44 -38.53 7.30
CA TRP A 753 -10.17 -37.32 8.10
C TRP A 753 -8.67 -37.08 8.30
N ASN A 754 -7.85 -38.14 8.36
CA ASN A 754 -6.38 -38.06 8.37
C ASN A 754 -5.76 -38.70 7.11
N ILE A 755 -6.35 -38.45 5.94
CA ILE A 755 -5.91 -39.09 4.69
C ILE A 755 -4.52 -38.63 4.24
N ALA A 756 -4.09 -37.42 4.62
CA ALA A 756 -2.79 -36.87 4.23
C ALA A 756 -1.61 -37.59 4.88
N GLU A 757 -1.82 -38.28 6.01
CA GLU A 757 -0.84 -39.21 6.59
C GLU A 757 -0.66 -40.50 5.79
N LYS A 758 -1.69 -40.89 5.03
CA LYS A 758 -1.81 -42.22 4.41
C LYS A 758 -1.42 -42.21 2.94
N ILE A 759 -1.55 -41.07 2.28
CA ILE A 759 -1.29 -40.89 0.84
C ILE A 759 -0.45 -39.63 0.68
N LYS A 760 0.73 -39.77 0.07
CA LYS A 760 1.67 -38.66 -0.11
C LYS A 760 1.34 -37.78 -1.32
N ASP A 761 1.02 -38.40 -2.45
CA ASP A 761 0.85 -37.70 -3.73
C ASP A 761 -0.52 -37.98 -4.37
N ASP A 762 -1.02 -37.00 -5.12
CA ASP A 762 -2.30 -37.04 -5.84
C ASP A 762 -3.49 -37.52 -5.00
N LEU A 763 -3.79 -36.77 -3.93
CA LEU A 763 -4.95 -37.02 -3.10
C LEU A 763 -6.25 -36.82 -3.91
N PRO A 764 -7.25 -37.72 -3.76
CA PRO A 764 -8.50 -37.61 -4.49
C PRO A 764 -9.36 -36.45 -4.03
N TRP A 765 -9.40 -36.21 -2.73
CA TRP A 765 -10.14 -35.14 -2.09
C TRP A 765 -9.73 -35.03 -0.61
N GLY A 766 -10.19 -33.98 0.06
CA GLY A 766 -10.06 -33.78 1.51
C GLY A 766 -11.31 -33.16 2.09
N VAL A 767 -11.50 -33.32 3.41
CA VAL A 767 -12.63 -32.70 4.11
C VAL A 767 -12.45 -31.19 4.20
N THR A 768 -13.52 -30.45 3.95
CA THR A 768 -13.51 -28.97 3.99
C THR A 768 -13.27 -28.38 5.38
N ALA A 769 -13.29 -29.19 6.43
CA ALA A 769 -12.84 -28.80 7.76
C ALA A 769 -11.34 -28.42 7.83
N ASN A 770 -10.54 -28.88 6.86
CA ASN A 770 -9.12 -28.53 6.73
C ASN A 770 -8.62 -28.74 5.28
N LEU A 771 -9.14 -27.91 4.36
CA LEU A 771 -8.83 -27.98 2.93
C LEU A 771 -8.23 -26.65 2.45
N VAL A 772 -7.13 -26.71 1.72
CA VAL A 772 -6.54 -25.54 1.06
C VAL A 772 -6.80 -25.65 -0.44
N SER A 773 -7.27 -24.57 -1.07
CA SER A 773 -7.47 -24.52 -2.53
C SER A 773 -6.79 -23.31 -3.15
N ARG A 774 -6.29 -23.49 -4.37
CA ARG A 774 -5.77 -22.38 -5.17
C ARG A 774 -6.94 -21.54 -5.68
N ARG A 775 -6.86 -20.22 -5.51
CA ARG A 775 -7.89 -19.31 -6.01
C ARG A 775 -7.53 -18.84 -7.42
N VAL A 776 -8.22 -19.39 -8.41
CA VAL A 776 -8.13 -19.02 -9.83
C VAL A 776 -9.54 -18.92 -10.41
N ASN A 777 -9.70 -18.16 -11.49
CA ASN A 777 -10.99 -18.02 -12.18
C ASN A 777 -11.27 -19.25 -13.06
N ASP A 778 -11.67 -20.36 -12.42
CA ASP A 778 -12.00 -21.64 -13.05
C ASP A 778 -13.50 -22.00 -12.98
N GLY A 779 -14.32 -21.16 -12.33
CA GLY A 779 -15.76 -21.39 -12.18
C GLY A 779 -16.13 -22.53 -11.23
N VAL A 780 -15.18 -23.09 -10.47
CA VAL A 780 -15.44 -24.23 -9.57
C VAL A 780 -15.96 -23.73 -8.21
N GLN A 781 -17.26 -23.92 -7.96
CA GLN A 781 -17.94 -23.64 -6.68
C GLN A 781 -18.44 -24.93 -6.02
N PHE A 782 -18.67 -24.97 -4.70
CA PHE A 782 -19.34 -26.10 -4.03
C PHE A 782 -20.76 -26.27 -4.56
N ASP A 783 -21.11 -27.50 -4.98
CA ASP A 783 -22.41 -27.78 -5.60
C ASP A 783 -23.54 -27.80 -4.56
N LEU A 784 -24.54 -26.93 -4.76
CA LEU A 784 -25.66 -26.75 -3.85
C LEU A 784 -26.73 -27.86 -3.96
N ARG A 785 -26.61 -28.77 -4.93
CA ARG A 785 -27.49 -29.94 -5.06
C ARG A 785 -27.23 -30.99 -3.97
N PHE A 786 -26.04 -30.97 -3.37
CA PHE A 786 -25.75 -31.84 -2.23
C PHE A 786 -26.53 -31.38 -0.99
N PRO A 787 -26.98 -32.31 -0.14
CA PRO A 787 -27.63 -31.97 1.12
C PRO A 787 -26.71 -31.12 2.00
N LYS A 788 -27.28 -30.24 2.83
CA LYS A 788 -26.54 -29.37 3.76
C LYS A 788 -25.58 -30.11 4.72
N THR A 789 -25.74 -31.43 4.89
CA THR A 789 -24.91 -32.28 5.75
C THR A 789 -24.47 -33.57 5.03
N GLY A 790 -24.16 -33.48 3.73
CA GLY A 790 -23.99 -34.62 2.83
C GLY A 790 -22.55 -35.10 2.58
N GLY A 791 -21.51 -34.26 2.77
CA GLY A 791 -20.10 -34.60 2.56
C GLY A 791 -19.68 -34.80 1.08
N GLY A 792 -20.59 -35.25 0.20
CA GLY A 792 -20.31 -35.46 -1.22
C GLY A 792 -19.89 -34.20 -1.99
N GLU A 793 -20.25 -33.02 -1.49
CA GLU A 793 -19.84 -31.73 -2.03
C GLU A 793 -18.32 -31.51 -1.98
N ASP A 794 -17.63 -32.05 -0.97
CA ASP A 794 -16.18 -31.92 -0.80
C ASP A 794 -15.45 -32.72 -1.88
N ILE A 795 -15.96 -33.92 -2.16
CA ILE A 795 -15.44 -34.82 -3.21
C ILE A 795 -15.63 -34.18 -4.58
N ASP A 796 -16.85 -33.72 -4.86
CA ASP A 796 -17.19 -33.07 -6.13
C ASP A 796 -16.37 -31.80 -6.37
N PHE A 797 -16.17 -30.98 -5.33
CA PHE A 797 -15.33 -29.78 -5.40
C PHE A 797 -13.88 -30.13 -5.76
N CYS A 798 -13.26 -31.08 -5.05
CA CYS A 798 -11.87 -31.47 -5.32
C CYS A 798 -11.70 -32.09 -6.72
N ALA A 799 -12.66 -32.91 -7.16
CA ALA A 799 -12.66 -33.52 -8.48
C ALA A 799 -12.71 -32.46 -9.60
N ARG A 800 -13.68 -31.54 -9.55
CA ARG A 800 -13.80 -30.47 -10.54
C ARG A 800 -12.62 -29.50 -10.51
N LYS A 801 -12.09 -29.19 -9.31
CA LYS A 801 -10.93 -28.31 -9.17
C LYS A 801 -9.68 -28.92 -9.82
N LYS A 802 -9.48 -30.24 -9.69
CA LYS A 802 -8.42 -30.97 -10.38
C LYS A 802 -8.62 -30.94 -11.91
N GLU A 803 -9.83 -31.20 -12.39
CA GLU A 803 -10.14 -31.20 -13.84
C GLU A 803 -9.92 -29.83 -14.49
N MET A 804 -10.24 -28.74 -13.78
CA MET A 804 -10.08 -27.37 -14.26
C MET A 804 -8.67 -26.79 -13.99
N SER A 805 -7.80 -27.53 -13.31
CA SER A 805 -6.44 -27.11 -13.00
C SER A 805 -5.61 -27.00 -14.28
N ARG A 806 -5.21 -25.78 -14.64
CA ARG A 806 -4.44 -25.51 -15.87
C ARG A 806 -3.07 -26.16 -15.89
N SER A 807 -2.48 -26.45 -14.73
CA SER A 807 -1.18 -27.12 -14.60
C SER A 807 -1.27 -28.63 -14.77
N GLY A 808 -2.48 -29.21 -14.65
CA GLY A 808 -2.68 -30.66 -14.52
C GLY A 808 -2.32 -31.22 -13.14
N GLU A 809 -1.78 -30.41 -12.23
CA GLU A 809 -1.48 -30.82 -10.86
C GLU A 809 -2.75 -30.85 -10.01
N GLY A 810 -2.92 -31.95 -9.26
CA GLY A 810 -4.07 -32.19 -8.38
C GLY A 810 -3.89 -31.65 -6.96
N PHE A 811 -4.48 -32.34 -5.99
CA PHE A 811 -4.31 -32.03 -4.58
C PHE A 811 -3.12 -32.80 -3.99
N TYR A 812 -2.29 -32.11 -3.21
CA TYR A 812 -1.16 -32.71 -2.49
C TYR A 812 -1.50 -32.96 -1.02
N SER A 813 -0.77 -33.90 -0.40
CA SER A 813 -0.88 -34.12 1.03
C SER A 813 -0.11 -33.05 1.81
N ALA A 814 -0.70 -32.58 2.91
CA ALA A 814 -0.07 -31.64 3.81
C ALA A 814 -0.31 -32.09 5.27
N PRO A 815 0.37 -33.15 5.72
CA PRO A 815 0.05 -33.85 6.98
C PRO A 815 0.30 -33.02 8.25
N ASP A 816 1.12 -31.99 8.16
CA ASP A 816 1.48 -31.00 9.18
C ASP A 816 0.47 -29.84 9.28
N ILE A 817 -0.39 -29.64 8.28
CA ILE A 817 -1.57 -28.78 8.40
C ILE A 817 -2.62 -29.55 9.20
N THR A 818 -2.66 -29.35 10.52
CA THR A 818 -3.50 -30.14 11.43
C THR A 818 -4.55 -29.31 12.15
N VAL A 819 -5.73 -29.89 12.32
CA VAL A 819 -6.79 -29.36 13.18
C VAL A 819 -7.38 -30.48 14.04
N MET A 820 -7.87 -30.13 15.23
CA MET A 820 -8.57 -31.03 16.14
C MET A 820 -10.08 -30.76 16.05
N HIS A 821 -10.86 -31.79 15.74
CA HIS A 821 -12.32 -31.71 15.72
C HIS A 821 -12.88 -32.39 16.98
N PRO A 822 -13.73 -31.72 17.80
CA PRO A 822 -14.33 -32.32 18.99
C PRO A 822 -15.31 -33.44 18.62
N TRP A 823 -15.58 -34.37 19.54
CA TRP A 823 -16.60 -35.38 19.29
C TRP A 823 -17.97 -34.75 19.05
N TRP A 824 -18.65 -35.10 17.94
CA TRP A 824 -19.96 -34.56 17.63
C TRP A 824 -20.95 -34.83 18.75
N SER A 825 -21.76 -33.82 19.10
CA SER A 825 -22.72 -33.91 20.21
C SER A 825 -22.07 -34.36 21.53
N ASN A 826 -20.79 -33.98 21.75
CA ASN A 826 -19.98 -34.37 22.90
C ASN A 826 -19.91 -35.91 23.07
N GLY A 827 -19.78 -36.64 21.95
CA GLY A 827 -19.69 -38.09 21.94
C GLY A 827 -21.02 -38.84 22.16
N ARG A 828 -22.15 -38.13 22.24
CA ARG A 828 -23.47 -38.76 22.36
C ARG A 828 -23.81 -39.60 21.12
N ARG A 829 -24.39 -40.78 21.37
CA ARG A 829 -24.80 -41.73 20.33
C ARG A 829 -25.72 -41.09 19.29
N SER A 830 -25.32 -41.11 18.02
CA SER A 830 -26.12 -40.64 16.89
C SER A 830 -25.73 -41.29 15.56
N TYR A 831 -26.68 -41.91 14.88
CA TYR A 831 -26.44 -42.55 13.57
C TYR A 831 -26.83 -41.68 12.38
N TRP A 832 -27.69 -40.67 12.60
CA TRP A 832 -28.26 -39.83 11.55
C TRP A 832 -27.22 -39.03 10.79
N ARG A 833 -26.10 -38.68 11.44
CA ARG A 833 -24.98 -37.98 10.79
C ARG A 833 -24.36 -38.85 9.69
N PHE A 834 -24.01 -40.10 10.00
CA PHE A 834 -23.41 -41.04 9.06
C PHE A 834 -24.39 -41.44 7.94
N TYR A 835 -25.68 -41.54 8.27
CA TYR A 835 -26.75 -41.67 7.27
C TYR A 835 -26.79 -40.45 6.33
N GLY A 836 -26.67 -39.23 6.86
CA GLY A 836 -26.63 -38.00 6.08
C GLY A 836 -25.45 -37.96 5.10
N TRP A 837 -24.25 -38.34 5.54
CA TRP A 837 -23.08 -38.48 4.68
C TRP A 837 -23.30 -39.49 3.56
N GLY A 838 -23.82 -40.68 3.91
CA GLY A 838 -24.17 -41.68 2.91
C GLY A 838 -25.22 -41.17 1.90
N PHE A 839 -26.20 -40.40 2.38
CA PHE A 839 -27.21 -39.81 1.50
C PHE A 839 -26.60 -38.81 0.51
N GLY A 840 -25.65 -37.98 0.93
CA GLY A 840 -24.92 -37.07 0.02
C GLY A 840 -24.09 -37.81 -1.00
N ASP A 841 -23.33 -38.83 -0.56
CA ASP A 841 -22.51 -39.69 -1.44
C ASP A 841 -23.29 -40.35 -2.57
N SER A 842 -24.59 -40.61 -2.38
CA SER A 842 -25.43 -41.28 -3.38
C SER A 842 -25.47 -40.53 -4.72
N SER A 843 -25.34 -39.21 -4.69
CA SER A 843 -25.33 -38.35 -5.88
C SER A 843 -24.10 -38.62 -6.76
N LEU A 844 -22.95 -38.93 -6.16
CA LEU A 844 -21.66 -39.10 -6.84
C LEU A 844 -21.68 -40.28 -7.83
N ILE A 845 -22.45 -41.34 -7.54
CA ILE A 845 -22.57 -42.51 -8.41
C ILE A 845 -23.05 -42.13 -9.82
N GLY A 846 -23.95 -41.15 -9.92
CA GLY A 846 -24.45 -40.67 -11.22
C GLY A 846 -23.56 -39.60 -11.86
N MET A 847 -22.80 -38.85 -11.05
CA MET A 847 -21.95 -37.75 -11.52
C MET A 847 -20.61 -38.24 -12.06
N TYR A 848 -20.06 -39.30 -11.46
CA TYR A 848 -18.71 -39.79 -11.75
C TYR A 848 -18.72 -41.30 -12.07
N PRO A 849 -19.32 -41.72 -13.20
CA PRO A 849 -19.44 -43.14 -13.55
C PRO A 849 -18.09 -43.86 -13.67
N GLN A 850 -16.99 -43.14 -13.94
CA GLN A 850 -15.63 -43.68 -14.00
C GLN A 850 -15.12 -44.24 -12.67
N PHE A 851 -15.67 -43.79 -11.54
CA PHE A 851 -15.31 -44.25 -10.19
C PHE A 851 -16.32 -45.25 -9.63
N VAL A 852 -17.24 -45.74 -10.47
CA VAL A 852 -18.33 -46.62 -10.07
C VAL A 852 -18.07 -48.03 -10.57
N SER A 853 -18.30 -49.01 -9.71
CA SER A 853 -18.22 -50.42 -10.09
C SER A 853 -19.37 -51.23 -9.53
N TRP A 854 -19.73 -52.31 -10.23
CA TRP A 854 -20.70 -53.29 -9.72
C TRP A 854 -20.12 -54.07 -8.55
N ASP A 855 -20.87 -54.23 -7.47
CA ASP A 855 -20.53 -55.16 -6.39
C ASP A 855 -21.01 -56.57 -6.74
N TYR A 856 -20.39 -57.59 -6.15
CA TYR A 856 -20.82 -58.98 -6.35
C TYR A 856 -22.08 -59.33 -5.54
N ALA A 857 -22.37 -58.55 -4.50
CA ALA A 857 -23.47 -58.81 -3.59
C ALA A 857 -24.18 -57.50 -3.16
N PRO A 858 -25.49 -57.57 -2.84
CA PRO A 858 -26.20 -56.44 -2.28
C PRO A 858 -25.64 -56.05 -0.90
N ASN A 859 -25.68 -54.76 -0.57
CA ASN A 859 -25.30 -54.28 0.76
C ASN A 859 -26.40 -54.56 1.80
N SER A 860 -26.11 -54.27 3.07
CA SER A 860 -27.02 -54.57 4.17
C SER A 860 -28.41 -53.90 3.98
N PRO A 861 -28.51 -52.60 3.66
CA PRO A 861 -29.79 -51.94 3.38
C PRO A 861 -30.53 -52.47 2.15
N GLU A 862 -29.84 -52.82 1.06
CA GLU A 862 -30.44 -53.43 -0.13
C GLU A 862 -31.09 -54.78 0.23
N LEU A 863 -30.43 -55.61 1.04
CA LEU A 863 -31.00 -56.85 1.56
C LEU A 863 -32.19 -56.60 2.51
N LEU A 864 -32.11 -55.58 3.36
CA LEU A 864 -33.23 -55.17 4.23
C LEU A 864 -34.43 -54.67 3.43
N LEU A 865 -34.21 -53.99 2.29
CA LEU A 865 -35.28 -53.60 1.37
C LEU A 865 -35.91 -54.84 0.70
N CYS A 866 -35.11 -55.82 0.29
CA CYS A 866 -35.63 -57.10 -0.21
C CYS A 866 -36.47 -57.81 0.87
N ALA A 867 -35.98 -57.85 2.11
CA ALA A 867 -36.70 -58.42 3.25
C ALA A 867 -38.03 -57.69 3.50
N ALA A 868 -38.03 -56.35 3.47
CA ALA A 868 -39.24 -55.55 3.62
C ALA A 868 -40.24 -55.77 2.47
N PHE A 869 -39.76 -55.90 1.24
CA PHE A 869 -40.60 -56.20 0.07
C PHE A 869 -41.25 -57.58 0.20
N ILE A 870 -40.47 -58.60 0.58
CA ILE A 870 -40.96 -59.96 0.83
C ILE A 870 -42.02 -59.94 1.95
N SER A 871 -41.74 -59.28 3.08
CA SER A 871 -42.70 -59.19 4.19
C SER A 871 -43.98 -58.47 3.78
N SER A 872 -43.85 -57.35 3.05
CA SER A 872 -44.97 -56.54 2.59
C SER A 872 -45.83 -57.31 1.58
N SER A 873 -45.22 -58.11 0.70
CA SER A 873 -45.94 -58.99 -0.21
C SER A 873 -46.78 -60.02 0.56
N GLY A 874 -46.25 -60.59 1.63
CA GLY A 874 -46.99 -61.48 2.53
C GLY A 874 -48.22 -60.79 3.14
N THR A 875 -48.06 -59.55 3.61
CA THR A 875 -49.18 -58.76 4.14
C THR A 875 -50.23 -58.44 3.06
N VAL A 876 -49.80 -57.98 1.88
CA VAL A 876 -50.69 -57.59 0.77
C VAL A 876 -51.48 -58.78 0.25
N PHE A 877 -50.82 -59.93 0.07
CA PHE A 877 -51.46 -61.17 -0.41
C PHE A 877 -52.03 -62.04 0.73
N ARG A 878 -52.01 -61.55 1.98
CA ARG A 878 -52.48 -62.25 3.19
C ARG A 878 -51.86 -63.65 3.40
N GLN A 879 -50.60 -63.81 3.00
CA GLN A 879 -49.83 -65.03 3.21
C GLN A 879 -48.85 -64.87 4.37
N LEU A 880 -48.95 -65.75 5.36
CA LEU A 880 -48.06 -65.74 6.53
C LEU A 880 -46.63 -66.18 6.19
N ALA A 881 -46.47 -67.08 5.22
CA ALA A 881 -45.15 -67.60 4.84
C ALA A 881 -44.20 -66.48 4.34
N PRO A 882 -44.53 -65.66 3.32
CA PRO A 882 -43.67 -64.56 2.88
C PRO A 882 -43.48 -63.49 3.97
N PHE A 883 -44.48 -63.25 4.83
CA PHE A 883 -44.34 -62.33 5.95
C PHE A 883 -43.21 -62.74 6.91
N TRP A 884 -43.25 -63.99 7.38
CA TRP A 884 -42.21 -64.52 8.26
C TRP A 884 -40.88 -64.71 7.53
N MET A 885 -40.91 -65.01 6.22
CA MET A 885 -39.74 -65.13 5.36
C MET A 885 -38.91 -63.84 5.37
N GLY A 886 -39.56 -62.70 5.14
CA GLY A 886 -38.88 -61.40 5.13
C GLY A 886 -38.43 -60.97 6.54
N LEU A 887 -39.22 -61.25 7.59
CA LEU A 887 -38.81 -60.94 8.95
C LEU A 887 -37.57 -61.75 9.39
N LYS A 888 -37.54 -63.06 9.10
CA LYS A 888 -36.36 -63.91 9.33
C LYS A 888 -35.14 -63.38 8.60
N LEU A 889 -35.29 -63.03 7.31
CA LEU A 889 -34.20 -62.46 6.51
C LEU A 889 -33.66 -61.17 7.14
N ALA A 890 -34.53 -60.27 7.60
CA ALA A 890 -34.10 -59.03 8.26
C ALA A 890 -33.26 -59.29 9.52
N VAL A 891 -33.69 -60.22 10.38
CA VAL A 891 -32.92 -60.61 11.59
C VAL A 891 -31.57 -61.21 11.22
N ILE A 892 -31.52 -62.08 10.21
CA ILE A 892 -30.27 -62.71 9.76
C ILE A 892 -29.30 -61.67 9.20
N VAL A 893 -29.77 -60.69 8.44
CA VAL A 893 -28.92 -59.63 7.90
C VAL A 893 -28.21 -58.88 9.03
N PHE A 894 -28.91 -58.49 10.09
CA PHE A 894 -28.28 -57.84 11.26
C PHE A 894 -27.29 -58.77 11.97
N LEU A 895 -27.69 -60.02 12.24
CA LEU A 895 -26.86 -60.99 12.94
C LEU A 895 -25.56 -61.28 12.18
N VAL A 896 -25.65 -61.51 10.86
CA VAL A 896 -24.49 -61.81 10.02
C VAL A 896 -23.55 -60.62 9.91
N ASN A 897 -24.07 -59.41 9.74
CA ASN A 897 -23.23 -58.21 9.69
C ASN A 897 -22.44 -58.05 10.99
N PHE A 898 -23.09 -58.26 12.14
CA PHE A 898 -22.42 -58.20 13.43
C PHE A 898 -21.38 -59.33 13.61
N LEU A 899 -21.74 -60.59 13.33
CA LEU A 899 -20.82 -61.72 13.46
C LEU A 899 -19.62 -61.61 12.52
N HIS A 900 -19.83 -61.12 11.30
CA HIS A 900 -18.76 -60.90 10.32
C HIS A 900 -17.81 -59.78 10.77
N ASP A 901 -18.35 -58.65 11.22
CA ASP A 901 -17.53 -57.54 11.72
C ASP A 901 -16.79 -57.93 13.04
N LEU A 902 -17.41 -58.77 13.89
CA LEU A 902 -16.78 -59.37 15.07
C LEU A 902 -15.62 -60.29 14.70
N TYR A 903 -15.81 -61.21 13.75
CA TYR A 903 -14.75 -62.08 13.22
C TYR A 903 -13.60 -61.25 12.64
N ARG A 904 -13.92 -60.22 11.84
CA ARG A 904 -12.92 -59.40 11.17
C ARG A 904 -12.04 -58.67 12.17
N ARG A 905 -12.65 -58.04 13.20
CA ARG A 905 -11.94 -57.18 14.17
C ARG A 905 -11.26 -57.94 15.32
N LEU A 906 -11.65 -59.19 15.56
CA LEU A 906 -10.99 -60.05 16.56
C LEU A 906 -9.94 -60.98 15.96
N TRP A 907 -10.10 -61.41 14.70
CA TRP A 907 -9.30 -62.51 14.15
C TRP A 907 -8.64 -62.22 12.79
N ALA A 908 -9.30 -61.54 11.86
CA ALA A 908 -8.80 -61.42 10.46
C ALA A 908 -7.96 -60.16 10.20
N GLU A 909 -8.32 -59.04 10.82
CA GLU A 909 -7.55 -57.81 10.87
C GLU A 909 -7.02 -57.71 12.31
N GLN A 910 -5.79 -58.17 12.57
CA GLN A 910 -5.10 -57.71 13.78
C GLN A 910 -5.00 -56.20 13.64
N PHE A 911 -5.85 -55.50 14.40
CA PHE A 911 -5.89 -54.06 14.43
C PHE A 911 -4.47 -53.59 14.77
N ASP A 912 -3.83 -52.85 13.87
CA ASP A 912 -2.53 -52.27 14.15
C ASP A 912 -2.74 -51.13 15.16
N GLU A 913 -2.77 -51.48 16.44
CA GLU A 913 -2.86 -50.55 17.57
C GLU A 913 -1.74 -49.49 17.52
N ALA A 914 -0.66 -49.74 16.76
CA ALA A 914 0.43 -48.79 16.53
C ALA A 914 0.05 -47.62 15.59
N SER A 915 -1.05 -47.72 14.84
CA SER A 915 -1.56 -46.64 13.99
C SER A 915 -2.44 -45.62 14.74
N MET A 916 -2.73 -45.86 16.02
CA MET A 916 -3.30 -44.84 16.90
C MET A 916 -2.18 -43.92 17.40
N PRO A 917 -2.35 -42.58 17.38
CA PRO A 917 -1.34 -41.67 17.91
C PRO A 917 -1.11 -41.97 19.40
N ALA A 918 0.00 -42.64 19.68
CA ALA A 918 0.42 -43.00 21.02
C ALA A 918 0.96 -41.76 21.74
N LYS A 919 0.09 -40.89 22.25
CA LYS A 919 0.47 -39.87 23.23
C LYS A 919 -0.61 -39.69 24.30
N LEU A 920 -0.16 -39.89 25.55
CA LEU A 920 -0.83 -39.76 26.84
C LEU A 920 -1.87 -40.84 27.22
N GLY A 921 -1.42 -41.81 28.03
CA GLY A 921 -2.07 -42.07 29.32
C GLY A 921 -3.25 -43.03 29.43
N GLU A 922 -3.96 -43.42 28.36
CA GLU A 922 -5.16 -44.26 28.51
C GLU A 922 -5.17 -45.47 27.54
N ARG A 923 -4.45 -46.53 27.90
CA ARG A 923 -4.51 -47.85 27.22
C ARG A 923 -5.75 -48.69 27.62
N HIS A 924 -6.82 -48.08 28.11
CA HIS A 924 -7.88 -48.82 28.82
C HIS A 924 -9.27 -48.78 28.21
N LEU A 925 -9.51 -47.99 27.18
CA LEU A 925 -10.85 -47.91 26.62
C LEU A 925 -11.08 -49.06 25.63
N VAL A 926 -11.85 -50.02 26.14
CA VAL A 926 -12.53 -51.10 25.43
C VAL A 926 -11.80 -52.46 25.41
N GLN A 927 -11.64 -53.09 26.58
CA GLN A 927 -11.22 -54.49 26.74
C GLN A 927 -12.42 -55.41 27.08
N GLY A 928 -12.33 -56.69 26.69
CA GLY A 928 -13.34 -57.71 27.01
C GLY A 928 -14.72 -57.44 26.39
N SER A 929 -15.78 -57.53 27.19
CA SER A 929 -17.19 -57.43 26.74
C SER A 929 -17.55 -56.06 26.15
N THR A 930 -16.93 -54.98 26.61
CA THR A 930 -17.15 -53.64 26.06
C THR A 930 -16.67 -53.52 24.60
N ARG A 931 -15.67 -54.31 24.18
CA ARG A 931 -15.17 -54.37 22.79
C ARG A 931 -16.16 -54.97 21.85
N VAL A 932 -16.86 -55.99 22.31
CA VAL A 932 -17.95 -56.62 21.56
C VAL A 932 -19.09 -55.61 21.33
N ILE A 933 -19.42 -54.80 22.35
CA ILE A 933 -20.46 -53.76 22.22
C ILE A 933 -20.01 -52.63 21.27
N ALA A 934 -18.76 -52.19 21.35
CA ALA A 934 -18.23 -51.17 20.42
C ALA A 934 -18.21 -51.67 18.96
N ILE A 935 -17.97 -52.96 18.72
CA ILE A 935 -18.07 -53.58 17.40
C ILE A 935 -19.53 -53.65 16.92
N LEU A 936 -20.48 -53.96 17.81
CA LEU A 936 -21.91 -53.91 17.47
C LEU A 936 -22.32 -52.50 17.05
N GLU A 937 -21.95 -51.50 17.84
CA GLU A 937 -22.21 -50.09 17.54
C GLU A 937 -21.57 -49.65 16.22
N SER A 938 -20.35 -50.11 15.92
CA SER A 938 -19.66 -49.75 14.67
C SER A 938 -20.32 -50.38 13.44
N THR A 939 -20.86 -51.60 13.60
CA THR A 939 -21.70 -52.27 12.58
C THR A 939 -22.93 -51.43 12.26
N LEU A 940 -23.61 -50.91 13.29
CA LEU A 940 -24.80 -50.06 13.13
C LEU A 940 -24.46 -48.73 12.45
N ILE A 941 -23.30 -48.13 12.76
CA ILE A 941 -22.81 -46.91 12.09
C ILE A 941 -22.60 -47.16 10.59
N ARG A 942 -21.89 -48.25 10.23
CA ARG A 942 -21.66 -48.63 8.83
C ARG A 942 -22.98 -48.87 8.09
N MET A 943 -23.87 -49.68 8.65
CA MET A 943 -25.18 -49.97 8.06
C MET A 943 -26.02 -48.70 7.89
N SER A 944 -25.93 -47.75 8.82
CA SER A 944 -26.63 -46.46 8.72
C SER A 944 -26.08 -45.60 7.57
N SER A 945 -24.77 -45.59 7.35
CA SER A 945 -24.16 -44.91 6.20
C SER A 945 -24.56 -45.55 4.87
N GLU A 946 -24.51 -46.88 4.77
CA GLU A 946 -24.99 -47.62 3.60
C GLU A 946 -26.49 -47.35 3.34
N ALA A 947 -27.30 -47.24 4.40
CA ALA A 947 -28.72 -46.96 4.29
C ALA A 947 -28.97 -45.57 3.73
N GLY A 948 -28.17 -44.58 4.16
CA GLY A 948 -28.14 -43.25 3.58
C GLY A 948 -27.94 -43.29 2.06
N LYS A 949 -26.92 -44.02 1.60
CA LYS A 949 -26.60 -44.18 0.17
C LYS A 949 -27.77 -44.78 -0.60
N THR A 950 -28.31 -45.88 -0.08
CA THR A 950 -29.39 -46.63 -0.72
C THR A 950 -30.67 -45.79 -0.81
N VAL A 951 -31.08 -45.15 0.29
CA VAL A 951 -32.26 -44.27 0.30
C VAL A 951 -32.05 -43.03 -0.58
N GLY A 952 -30.83 -42.49 -0.63
CA GLY A 952 -30.45 -41.41 -1.53
C GLY A 952 -30.69 -41.76 -3.00
N LEU A 953 -30.22 -42.93 -3.44
CA LEU A 953 -30.48 -43.42 -4.80
C LEU A 953 -31.98 -43.58 -5.10
N LEU A 954 -32.73 -44.16 -4.17
CA LEU A 954 -34.18 -44.36 -4.34
C LEU A 954 -34.93 -43.03 -4.43
N LYS A 955 -34.64 -42.06 -3.54
CA LYS A 955 -35.28 -40.74 -3.56
C LYS A 955 -34.94 -39.94 -4.81
N GLN A 956 -33.76 -40.16 -5.39
CA GLN A 956 -33.35 -39.54 -6.66
C GLN A 956 -33.93 -40.24 -7.90
N GLY A 957 -34.75 -41.29 -7.75
CA GLY A 957 -35.28 -42.08 -8.87
C GLY A 957 -34.22 -42.89 -9.61
N LYS A 958 -33.09 -43.16 -8.95
CA LYS A 958 -31.87 -43.78 -9.51
C LYS A 958 -31.78 -45.28 -9.20
N TRP A 959 -32.89 -46.00 -9.31
CA TRP A 959 -33.04 -47.42 -8.96
C TRP A 959 -32.05 -48.34 -9.68
N TYR A 960 -31.71 -48.02 -10.94
CA TYR A 960 -30.78 -48.80 -11.77
C TYR A 960 -29.31 -48.70 -11.32
N TYR A 961 -29.01 -47.87 -10.32
CA TYR A 961 -27.70 -47.81 -9.68
C TYR A 961 -27.60 -48.68 -8.41
N LEU A 962 -28.67 -49.34 -7.97
CA LEU A 962 -28.59 -50.32 -6.89
C LEU A 962 -27.60 -51.44 -7.25
N GLY A 963 -26.82 -51.90 -6.27
CA GLY A 963 -25.72 -52.85 -6.48
C GLY A 963 -24.44 -52.24 -7.06
N LYS A 964 -24.40 -50.94 -7.38
CA LYS A 964 -23.17 -50.22 -7.72
C LYS A 964 -22.58 -49.54 -6.49
N ARG A 965 -21.25 -49.43 -6.47
CA ARG A 965 -20.47 -48.77 -5.40
C ARG A 965 -19.54 -47.74 -6.01
N PHE A 966 -19.52 -46.56 -5.38
CA PHE A 966 -18.57 -45.51 -5.69
C PHE A 966 -17.28 -45.75 -4.89
N ASP A 967 -16.13 -45.74 -5.56
CA ASP A 967 -14.81 -45.82 -4.95
C ASP A 967 -13.89 -44.75 -5.54
N TRP A 968 -13.60 -43.73 -4.73
CA TRP A 968 -12.73 -42.61 -5.11
C TRP A 968 -11.25 -43.00 -5.29
N PHE A 969 -10.84 -44.20 -4.89
CA PHE A 969 -9.49 -44.74 -5.15
C PHE A 969 -9.38 -45.43 -6.51
N THR A 970 -10.50 -45.60 -7.23
CA THR A 970 -10.53 -46.26 -8.54
C THR A 970 -9.53 -45.59 -9.48
N GLY A 971 -8.58 -46.37 -9.98
CA GLY A 971 -7.52 -45.89 -10.88
C GLY A 971 -6.28 -45.28 -10.19
N ARG A 972 -6.32 -45.02 -8.88
CA ARG A 972 -5.19 -44.45 -8.11
C ARG A 972 -4.43 -45.50 -7.29
N TRP A 973 -5.16 -46.41 -6.64
CA TRP A 973 -4.61 -47.53 -5.86
C TRP A 973 -4.92 -48.90 -6.49
N GLY A 974 -5.05 -48.91 -7.81
CA GLY A 974 -5.56 -50.07 -8.55
C GLY A 974 -6.96 -50.47 -8.05
N ASP A 975 -7.25 -51.76 -8.05
CA ASP A 975 -8.51 -52.30 -7.53
C ASP A 975 -8.42 -52.73 -6.04
N GLY A 976 -7.41 -52.30 -5.28
CA GLY A 976 -7.15 -52.81 -3.91
C GLY A 976 -8.33 -52.62 -2.94
N PRO A 977 -8.70 -51.37 -2.58
CA PRO A 977 -9.85 -51.07 -1.71
C PRO A 977 -11.15 -51.68 -2.22
N LYS A 978 -11.44 -51.49 -3.51
CA LYS A 978 -12.56 -52.11 -4.23
C LYS A 978 -12.62 -53.63 -4.10
N ARG A 979 -11.51 -54.35 -4.24
CA ARG A 979 -11.46 -55.83 -4.10
C ARG A 979 -11.71 -56.26 -2.67
N ASN A 980 -11.18 -55.52 -1.69
CA ASN A 980 -11.40 -55.83 -0.28
C ASN A 980 -12.88 -55.64 0.12
N GLU A 981 -13.49 -54.52 -0.28
CA GLU A 981 -14.92 -54.28 -0.06
C GLU A 981 -15.79 -55.34 -0.75
N ARG A 982 -15.53 -55.65 -2.02
CA ARG A 982 -16.25 -56.73 -2.73
C ARG A 982 -16.13 -58.09 -2.04
N LYS A 983 -14.94 -58.43 -1.53
CA LYS A 983 -14.71 -59.67 -0.78
C LYS A 983 -15.54 -59.67 0.51
N ASN A 984 -15.57 -58.56 1.25
CA ASN A 984 -16.35 -58.42 2.48
C ASN A 984 -17.87 -58.51 2.20
N SER A 985 -18.36 -57.79 1.18
CA SER A 985 -19.75 -57.87 0.73
C SER A 985 -20.14 -59.30 0.38
N LEU A 986 -19.30 -60.01 -0.39
CA LEU A 986 -19.56 -61.40 -0.79
C LEU A 986 -19.57 -62.35 0.41
N GLN A 987 -18.62 -62.23 1.34
CA GLN A 987 -18.58 -63.06 2.55
C GLN A 987 -19.84 -62.88 3.39
N ARG A 988 -20.26 -61.63 3.63
CA ARG A 988 -21.50 -61.32 4.36
C ARG A 988 -22.72 -61.92 3.66
N PHE A 989 -22.82 -61.77 2.34
CA PHE A 989 -23.94 -62.31 1.58
C PHE A 989 -24.01 -63.85 1.61
N ILE A 990 -22.87 -64.53 1.43
CA ILE A 990 -22.80 -66.00 1.54
C ILE A 990 -23.23 -66.45 2.94
N LEU A 991 -22.77 -65.78 4.00
CA LEU A 991 -23.18 -66.09 5.38
C LEU A 991 -24.67 -65.85 5.60
N VAL A 992 -25.25 -64.78 5.05
CA VAL A 992 -26.70 -64.54 5.08
C VAL A 992 -27.44 -65.71 4.43
N VAL A 993 -27.03 -66.13 3.23
CA VAL A 993 -27.67 -67.25 2.51
C VAL A 993 -27.55 -68.57 3.29
N LEU A 994 -26.37 -68.90 3.81
CA LEU A 994 -26.14 -70.16 4.54
C LEU A 994 -26.94 -70.23 5.85
N ILE A 995 -26.91 -69.16 6.65
CA ILE A 995 -27.68 -69.10 7.90
C ILE A 995 -29.18 -69.09 7.62
N TYR A 996 -29.61 -68.41 6.56
CA TYR A 996 -31.00 -68.40 6.13
C TYR A 996 -31.48 -69.80 5.74
N ILE A 997 -30.72 -70.55 4.93
CA ILE A 997 -31.06 -71.93 4.56
C ILE A 997 -31.11 -72.82 5.81
N ALA A 998 -30.14 -72.69 6.71
CA ALA A 998 -30.12 -73.45 7.96
C ALA A 998 -31.36 -73.17 8.83
N TRP A 999 -31.80 -71.91 8.95
CA TRP A 999 -32.97 -71.52 9.74
C TRP A 999 -34.33 -71.75 9.03
N VAL A 1000 -34.32 -72.08 7.74
CA VAL A 1000 -35.54 -72.56 7.06
C VAL A 1000 -35.69 -74.09 7.19
N ASN A 1001 -34.57 -74.80 7.36
CA ASN A 1001 -34.55 -76.27 7.54
C ASN A 1001 -34.67 -76.72 9.02
N ILE A 1002 -34.61 -75.78 9.97
CA ILE A 1002 -34.93 -75.94 11.40
C ILE A 1002 -36.31 -75.34 11.64
#